data_AF-A0AAC9ST96-F1
#
_entry.id   AF-A0AAC9ST96-F1
#
_cell.length_a   1.000
_cell.length_b   1.000
_cell.length_c   1.000
_cell.angle_alpha   90.00
_cell.angle_beta   90.00
_cell.angle_gamma   90.00
#
_symmetry.space_group_name_H-M   'P 1'
#
loop_
_entity.id
_entity.type
_entity.pdbx_description
1 polymer ?
#
loop_
_entity_poly.entity_id
_entity_poly.type
_entity_poly.pdbx_seq_one_letter_code
_entity_poly.pdbx_strand_id
1 'polypeptide(L)'
;MPFYLLSWHGALAGYTGLRLHPVSFAQSFMRGTTPATLDEQSGVLNPGGAFAKAEAIENFAGRPLVSIRAGTGYLSSRDQNVFDVVPLCATWERFLLLPPELLPILRDLTEQEWYQGTRFVGRATCAEHHLQLGGHKWPAEQLQAERTKDTITLWSETLPEKVTFTVCPSRILSGLMEDALHLLQTNILRPATTPWATLDDLREQILRLSVTPRDTGTCVQLARLCALFGQWELANGCLTTARQHDTRPELQWMAAVLALRTKNYDTAATLMEQALTTRYPDRDIGTLLAPLVARQKAGESALLLVPSALSSVGLPAFETPFDTLLVPMRLAPKNGPDIRRIYSSLFEQAFQKLDTENRLRLLTAEARLNGLSWWEELGLGHTSWLAGLQAEADEHYAIARKLAVQENMAPAPYDQGVFSWLSTQECGRLASRAIPDVTGVANWQWHFSMPEEQPSTCLAFACTGQHFDLVPGLVLSLIHACREDRSAGKIQLCLGVANPTVDQLTFLSTVSEWLENHATTLRLSFGHGETRSDATMLEPALRYLILPDIAAQFRVPVLIGDCAGYFPANFVSLLRDMKAHATYGFDLTQFDDNGQQQYGTPWSMNTALAYFGEAELVPAIAAFMSDYLNTVCSPGNPYHTDMDRCALAQVFRRFVRSRWAQLSIRFLNDGPPLLVMPQHGQTGLVTPDDVLNDLKAYTR
;
A
#
# COMPACT_ATOMS: atom_id res chain seq x y z
N MET A 1 -45.96 43.76 26.63
CA MET A 1 -44.88 43.27 25.72
C MET A 1 -45.44 42.07 24.99
N PRO A 2 -45.20 41.91 23.68
CA PRO A 2 -45.73 40.79 22.92
C PRO A 2 -44.94 39.51 23.20
N PHE A 3 -45.61 38.39 23.44
CA PHE A 3 -45.02 37.05 23.61
C PHE A 3 -45.41 36.13 22.47
N TYR A 4 -44.49 35.30 21.99
CA TYR A 4 -44.83 34.24 21.03
C TYR A 4 -45.49 33.06 21.73
N LEU A 5 -46.34 32.34 21.00
CA LEU A 5 -47.05 31.18 21.54
C LEU A 5 -46.35 29.88 21.14
N LEU A 6 -45.65 29.26 22.08
CA LEU A 6 -44.93 28.00 21.89
C LEU A 6 -45.82 26.81 22.28
N SER A 7 -46.15 25.96 21.33
CA SER A 7 -46.90 24.73 21.55
C SER A 7 -46.11 23.70 22.37
N TRP A 8 -46.81 22.69 22.88
CA TRP A 8 -46.20 21.57 23.60
C TRP A 8 -45.17 20.81 22.74
N HIS A 9 -45.37 20.69 21.44
CA HIS A 9 -44.45 19.98 20.52
C HIS A 9 -43.35 20.88 19.93
N GLY A 10 -43.15 22.09 20.49
CA GLY A 10 -42.02 22.95 20.14
C GLY A 10 -42.19 23.78 18.87
N ALA A 11 -43.39 23.84 18.31
CA ALA A 11 -43.72 24.74 17.20
C ALA A 11 -44.36 26.04 17.71
N LEU A 12 -44.11 27.16 17.03
CA LEU A 12 -44.85 28.39 17.30
C LEU A 12 -46.22 28.35 16.62
N ALA A 13 -47.19 29.06 17.16
CA ALA A 13 -48.41 29.36 16.42
C ALA A 13 -48.12 30.43 15.36
N GLY A 14 -48.48 30.20 14.10
CA GLY A 14 -48.26 31.16 13.02
C GLY A 14 -49.38 31.16 11.98
N TYR A 15 -49.41 32.24 11.19
CA TYR A 15 -50.42 32.46 10.16
C TYR A 15 -49.81 32.67 8.78
N THR A 16 -50.38 32.04 7.76
CA THR A 16 -50.19 32.40 6.36
C THR A 16 -51.54 32.86 5.80
N GLY A 17 -51.68 34.17 5.58
CA GLY A 17 -53.00 34.77 5.33
C GLY A 17 -53.92 34.59 6.54
N LEU A 18 -55.04 33.88 6.35
CA LEU A 18 -55.99 33.53 7.43
C LEU A 18 -55.78 32.12 8.01
N ARG A 19 -54.87 31.31 7.45
CA ARG A 19 -54.65 29.93 7.91
C ARG A 19 -53.72 29.93 9.12
N LEU A 20 -54.21 29.46 10.27
CA LEU A 20 -53.44 29.18 11.48
C LEU A 20 -52.81 27.78 11.38
N HIS A 21 -51.50 27.66 11.62
CA HIS A 21 -50.78 26.39 11.61
C HIS A 21 -49.50 26.43 12.46
N PRO A 22 -48.93 25.27 12.83
CA PRO A 22 -47.62 25.22 13.48
C PRO A 22 -46.55 25.77 12.55
N VAL A 23 -45.61 26.55 13.11
CA VAL A 23 -44.46 27.09 12.38
C VAL A 23 -43.15 26.83 13.13
N SER A 24 -42.09 26.51 12.40
CA SER A 24 -40.76 26.39 12.97
C SER A 24 -40.19 27.76 13.35
N PHE A 25 -39.18 27.79 14.22
CA PHE A 25 -38.45 29.01 14.58
C PHE A 25 -37.74 29.67 13.39
N ALA A 26 -37.45 28.94 12.31
CA ALA A 26 -36.93 29.54 11.08
C ALA A 26 -38.02 30.16 10.22
N GLN A 27 -39.17 29.48 10.12
CA GLN A 27 -40.33 29.94 9.36
C GLN A 27 -40.88 31.28 9.88
N SER A 28 -40.72 31.57 11.17
CA SER A 28 -41.12 32.87 11.75
C SER A 28 -40.36 34.08 11.21
N PHE A 29 -39.22 33.87 10.54
CA PHE A 29 -38.44 34.94 9.89
C PHE A 29 -38.65 35.01 8.37
N MET A 30 -39.39 34.07 7.78
CA MET A 30 -39.64 34.05 6.34
C MET A 30 -40.78 34.99 5.94
N ARG A 31 -40.66 35.60 4.76
CA ARG A 31 -41.73 36.44 4.20
C ARG A 31 -42.97 35.57 3.91
N GLY A 32 -44.14 36.00 4.40
CA GLY A 32 -45.43 35.33 4.16
C GLY A 32 -46.01 34.54 5.34
N THR A 33 -45.24 34.38 6.42
CA THR A 33 -45.69 33.77 7.67
C THR A 33 -45.61 34.81 8.79
N THR A 34 -46.69 34.98 9.56
CA THR A 34 -46.75 35.89 10.70
C THR A 34 -46.93 35.08 11.98
N PRO A 35 -45.93 35.03 12.87
CA PRO A 35 -46.07 34.38 14.17
C PRO A 35 -47.17 35.04 14.99
N ALA A 36 -47.98 34.25 15.68
CA ALA A 36 -48.97 34.75 16.62
C ALA A 36 -48.27 35.27 17.87
N THR A 37 -48.63 36.48 18.26
CA THR A 37 -48.14 37.14 19.47
C THR A 37 -49.30 37.47 20.39
N LEU A 38 -49.09 37.33 21.70
CA LEU A 38 -50.00 37.76 22.74
C LEU A 38 -49.42 38.97 23.45
N ASP A 39 -50.12 40.09 23.44
CA ASP A 39 -49.77 41.20 24.33
C ASP A 39 -50.34 40.93 25.72
N GLU A 40 -49.47 40.66 26.69
CA GLU A 40 -49.83 40.29 28.05
C GLU A 40 -50.67 41.36 28.76
N GLN A 41 -50.47 42.65 28.45
CA GLN A 41 -51.20 43.75 29.09
C GLN A 41 -52.64 43.89 28.59
N SER A 42 -52.85 43.66 27.29
CA SER A 42 -54.17 43.80 26.67
C SER A 42 -54.90 42.45 26.52
N GLY A 43 -54.20 41.32 26.67
CA GLY A 43 -54.72 39.98 26.43
C GLY A 43 -55.07 39.69 24.96
N VAL A 44 -54.64 40.57 24.04
CA VAL A 44 -55.03 40.51 22.63
C VAL A 44 -54.04 39.65 21.83
N LEU A 45 -54.59 38.70 21.07
CA LEU A 45 -53.84 37.87 20.11
C LEU A 45 -53.67 38.60 18.77
N ASN A 46 -52.46 38.65 18.24
CA ASN A 46 -52.16 39.25 16.94
C ASN A 46 -51.27 38.33 16.08
N PRO A 47 -51.72 37.86 14.89
CA PRO A 47 -53.08 37.98 14.36
C PRO A 47 -54.05 36.97 15.02
N GLY A 48 -55.35 37.21 14.92
CA GLY A 48 -56.40 36.26 15.35
C GLY A 48 -57.29 36.70 16.52
N GLY A 49 -57.00 37.84 17.16
CA GLY A 49 -57.77 38.34 18.32
C GLY A 49 -59.24 38.69 18.06
N ALA A 50 -59.66 38.76 16.78
CA ALA A 50 -61.05 38.99 16.41
C ALA A 50 -61.95 37.75 16.62
N PHE A 51 -61.39 36.54 16.60
CA PHE A 51 -62.14 35.29 16.66
C PHE A 51 -61.66 34.30 17.72
N ALA A 52 -60.48 34.51 18.32
CA ALA A 52 -59.95 33.70 19.41
C ALA A 52 -59.42 34.58 20.56
N LYS A 53 -59.48 34.06 21.78
CA LYS A 53 -58.94 34.70 22.99
C LYS A 53 -57.93 33.79 23.67
N ALA A 54 -56.90 34.37 24.29
CA ALA A 54 -56.00 33.63 25.15
C ALA A 54 -56.55 33.62 26.59
N GLU A 55 -56.67 32.44 27.20
CA GLU A 55 -57.07 32.25 28.60
C GLU A 55 -55.86 31.76 29.40
N ALA A 56 -55.51 32.45 30.50
CA ALA A 56 -54.40 32.07 31.38
C ALA A 56 -54.70 30.76 32.12
N ILE A 57 -53.66 29.94 32.37
CA ILE A 57 -53.77 28.68 33.11
C ILE A 57 -53.26 28.88 34.55
N GLU A 58 -54.18 29.06 35.51
CA GLU A 58 -53.87 29.48 36.89
C GLU A 58 -53.16 28.41 37.77
N ASN A 59 -53.08 27.14 37.33
CA ASN A 59 -52.67 26.01 38.18
C ASN A 59 -51.35 25.30 37.79
N PHE A 60 -50.41 25.98 37.11
CA PHE A 60 -49.21 25.31 36.60
C PHE A 60 -47.89 25.93 37.09
N ALA A 61 -47.56 25.70 38.37
CA ALA A 61 -46.23 25.91 38.96
C ALA A 61 -45.56 27.27 38.65
N GLY A 62 -46.34 28.35 38.48
CA GLY A 62 -45.83 29.69 38.17
C GLY A 62 -45.32 29.88 36.73
N ARG A 63 -45.62 28.96 35.80
CA ARG A 63 -45.23 29.04 34.40
C ARG A 63 -46.22 29.90 33.59
N PRO A 64 -45.77 30.72 32.62
CA PRO A 64 -46.63 31.58 31.83
C PRO A 64 -47.31 30.78 30.68
N LEU A 65 -48.32 29.98 31.03
CA LEU A 65 -49.08 29.17 30.09
C LEU A 65 -50.45 29.78 29.78
N VAL A 66 -50.84 29.71 28.51
CA VAL A 66 -52.17 30.11 28.02
C VAL A 66 -52.81 28.99 27.20
N SER A 67 -54.13 28.98 27.12
CA SER A 67 -54.88 28.24 26.10
C SER A 67 -55.52 29.23 25.12
N ILE A 68 -55.66 28.84 23.85
CA ILE A 68 -56.34 29.68 22.85
C ILE A 68 -57.74 29.11 22.63
N ARG A 69 -58.77 29.94 22.81
CA ARG A 69 -60.17 29.50 22.80
C ARG A 69 -61.05 30.36 21.88
N ALA A 70 -61.99 29.71 21.20
CA ALA A 70 -63.10 30.32 20.49
C ALA A 70 -64.40 29.58 20.83
N GLY A 71 -65.33 30.25 21.53
CA GLY A 71 -66.58 29.62 21.99
C GLY A 71 -66.32 28.44 22.93
N THR A 72 -66.72 27.23 22.54
CA THR A 72 -66.47 25.99 23.29
C THR A 72 -65.23 25.21 22.81
N GLY A 73 -64.55 25.67 21.76
CA GLY A 73 -63.39 25.00 21.18
C GLY A 73 -62.05 25.59 21.65
N TYR A 74 -61.09 24.72 21.92
CA TYR A 74 -59.70 25.04 22.22
C TYR A 74 -58.81 24.70 21.03
N LEU A 75 -57.83 25.55 20.74
CA LEU A 75 -56.79 25.24 19.77
C LEU A 75 -55.95 24.07 20.30
N SER A 76 -55.88 23.00 19.51
CA SER A 76 -55.08 21.83 19.82
C SER A 76 -53.85 21.76 18.95
N SER A 77 -52.72 21.47 19.60
CA SER A 77 -51.46 21.10 18.96
C SER A 77 -51.10 19.63 19.21
N ARG A 78 -52.10 18.75 19.36
CA ARG A 78 -51.88 17.32 19.62
C ARG A 78 -51.04 16.64 18.53
N ASP A 79 -51.20 17.06 17.29
CA ASP A 79 -50.31 16.68 16.18
C ASP A 79 -49.24 17.77 16.01
N GLN A 80 -47.97 17.37 15.90
CA GLN A 80 -46.86 18.29 15.72
C GLN A 80 -46.97 19.14 14.45
N ASN A 81 -47.65 18.64 13.41
CA ASN A 81 -47.68 19.26 12.09
C ASN A 81 -49.00 19.97 11.76
N VAL A 82 -50.03 19.82 12.59
CA VAL A 82 -51.37 20.36 12.32
C VAL A 82 -52.00 20.89 13.60
N PHE A 83 -52.64 22.05 13.50
CA PHE A 83 -53.55 22.52 14.54
C PHE A 83 -54.98 22.11 14.25
N ASP A 84 -55.70 21.74 15.31
CA ASP A 84 -57.12 21.37 15.28
C ASP A 84 -57.90 22.11 16.38
N VAL A 85 -59.21 21.93 16.44
CA VAL A 85 -60.07 22.49 17.49
C VAL A 85 -60.75 21.37 18.26
N VAL A 86 -60.53 21.34 19.58
CA VAL A 86 -61.03 20.27 20.47
C VAL A 86 -61.94 20.84 21.58
N PRO A 87 -62.87 20.04 22.14
CA PRO A 87 -63.80 20.53 23.15
C PRO A 87 -63.21 20.66 24.57
N LEU A 88 -62.01 20.11 24.83
CA LEU A 88 -61.36 20.09 26.14
C LEU A 88 -59.88 20.43 26.02
N CYS A 89 -59.36 21.29 26.90
CA CYS A 89 -57.93 21.64 26.97
C CYS A 89 -57.17 20.66 27.87
N ALA A 90 -56.42 19.71 27.29
CA ALA A 90 -55.44 18.92 28.02
C ALA A 90 -54.10 19.67 28.13
N THR A 91 -53.05 18.98 28.59
CA THR A 91 -51.73 19.59 28.84
C THR A 91 -51.01 19.99 27.56
N TRP A 92 -51.17 19.22 26.48
CA TRP A 92 -50.50 19.49 25.20
C TRP A 92 -51.20 20.55 24.33
N GLU A 93 -52.39 21.01 24.71
CA GLU A 93 -53.08 22.18 24.11
C GLU A 93 -52.69 23.53 24.75
N ARG A 94 -51.74 23.51 25.69
CA ARG A 94 -51.25 24.71 26.36
C ARG A 94 -50.07 25.30 25.61
N PHE A 95 -50.11 26.60 25.42
CA PHE A 95 -49.06 27.37 24.78
C PHE A 95 -48.26 28.11 25.85
N LEU A 96 -46.93 28.00 25.80
CA LEU A 96 -46.03 28.78 26.62
C LEU A 96 -45.82 30.15 25.99
N LEU A 97 -45.91 31.20 26.81
CA LEU A 97 -45.54 32.55 26.41
C LEU A 97 -44.01 32.64 26.36
N LEU A 98 -43.49 32.77 25.14
CA LEU A 98 -42.06 32.85 24.88
C LEU A 98 -41.66 34.32 24.63
N PRO A 99 -40.70 34.87 25.40
CA PRO A 99 -40.17 36.21 25.17
C PRO A 99 -39.58 36.37 23.76
N PRO A 100 -39.77 37.54 23.10
CA PRO A 100 -39.25 37.75 21.75
C PRO A 100 -37.74 37.60 21.60
N GLU A 101 -36.99 37.89 22.67
CA GLU A 101 -35.53 37.84 22.71
C GLU A 101 -34.99 36.41 22.54
N LEU A 102 -35.79 35.39 22.88
CA LEU A 102 -35.40 33.98 22.78
C LEU A 102 -35.61 33.40 21.38
N LEU A 103 -36.40 34.05 20.53
CA LEU A 103 -36.73 33.52 19.22
C LEU A 103 -35.49 33.34 18.30
N PRO A 104 -34.55 34.31 18.19
CA PRO A 104 -33.33 34.12 17.42
C PRO A 104 -32.43 32.99 17.98
N ILE A 105 -32.37 32.86 19.31
CA ILE A 105 -31.58 31.82 20.00
C ILE A 105 -32.14 30.44 19.67
N LEU A 106 -33.46 30.24 19.82
CA LEU A 106 -34.11 28.98 19.53
C LEU A 106 -34.03 28.60 18.05
N ARG A 107 -34.15 29.58 17.14
CA ARG A 107 -33.90 29.35 15.71
C ARG A 107 -32.51 28.80 15.48
N ASP A 108 -31.48 29.48 15.97
CA ASP A 108 -30.10 29.06 15.72
C ASP A 108 -29.83 27.67 16.31
N LEU A 109 -30.32 27.40 17.53
CA LEU A 109 -30.15 26.11 18.20
C LEU A 109 -30.84 24.95 17.48
N THR A 110 -31.99 25.19 16.84
CA THR A 110 -32.80 24.14 16.19
C THR A 110 -32.47 23.95 14.70
N GLU A 111 -31.91 24.95 14.03
CA GLU A 111 -31.53 24.88 12.61
C GLU A 111 -30.07 24.44 12.42
N GLN A 112 -29.18 24.80 13.34
CA GLN A 112 -27.75 24.47 13.27
C GLN A 112 -27.42 23.21 14.05
N GLU A 113 -26.36 22.52 13.64
CA GLU A 113 -25.79 21.41 14.40
C GLU A 113 -24.73 21.92 15.37
N TRP A 114 -24.53 21.22 16.49
CA TRP A 114 -23.67 21.69 17.57
C TRP A 114 -22.76 20.59 18.12
N TYR A 115 -21.64 21.03 18.70
CA TYR A 115 -20.72 20.25 19.54
C TYR A 115 -20.76 20.74 20.98
N GLN A 116 -20.58 19.83 21.94
CA GLN A 116 -20.23 20.11 23.33
C GLN A 116 -18.82 19.57 23.58
N GLY A 117 -17.82 20.46 23.63
CA GLY A 117 -16.41 20.03 23.58
C GLY A 117 -16.11 19.29 22.27
N THR A 118 -15.63 18.05 22.35
CA THR A 118 -15.37 17.19 21.18
C THR A 118 -16.59 16.36 20.75
N ARG A 119 -17.66 16.32 21.57
CA ARG A 119 -18.83 15.48 21.31
C ARG A 119 -19.83 16.19 20.43
N PHE A 120 -20.17 15.60 19.27
CA PHE A 120 -21.29 16.06 18.46
C PHE A 120 -22.63 15.79 19.18
N VAL A 121 -23.48 16.80 19.27
CA VAL A 121 -24.77 16.74 19.98
C VAL A 121 -25.99 16.97 19.08
N GLY A 122 -25.76 17.21 17.78
CA GLY A 122 -26.84 17.40 16.81
C GLY A 122 -27.50 18.78 16.92
N ARG A 123 -28.77 18.84 16.53
CA ARG A 123 -29.60 20.05 16.64
C ARG A 123 -30.38 20.01 17.93
N ALA A 124 -30.70 21.18 18.47
CA ALA A 124 -31.60 21.24 19.60
C ALA A 124 -33.02 20.83 19.18
N THR A 125 -33.76 20.25 20.10
CA THR A 125 -35.19 19.98 19.94
C THR A 125 -35.96 20.74 21.02
N CYS A 126 -37.14 21.24 20.67
CA CYS A 126 -38.03 21.83 21.65
C CYS A 126 -39.25 20.91 21.78
N ALA A 127 -39.53 20.45 22.99
CA ALA A 127 -40.69 19.61 23.28
C ALA A 127 -41.03 19.72 24.77
N GLU A 128 -42.32 19.59 25.09
CA GLU A 128 -42.86 19.76 26.43
C GLU A 128 -42.49 21.11 27.04
N HIS A 129 -42.40 22.15 26.21
CA HIS A 129 -41.93 23.49 26.59
C HIS A 129 -40.49 23.54 27.13
N HIS A 130 -39.67 22.54 26.81
CA HIS A 130 -38.26 22.53 27.15
C HIS A 130 -37.40 22.48 25.90
N LEU A 131 -36.27 23.17 25.94
CA LEU A 131 -35.18 22.99 24.99
C LEU A 131 -34.31 21.82 25.44
N GLN A 132 -34.05 20.89 24.53
CA GLN A 132 -33.15 19.76 24.73
C GLN A 132 -32.01 19.83 23.71
N LEU A 133 -30.77 19.79 24.20
CA LEU A 133 -29.57 19.72 23.34
C LEU A 133 -28.52 18.85 24.03
N GLY A 134 -28.08 17.79 23.35
CA GLY A 134 -27.21 16.79 23.94
C GLY A 134 -27.87 16.11 25.14
N GLY A 135 -27.20 16.12 26.30
CA GLY A 135 -27.71 15.55 27.55
C GLY A 135 -28.46 16.55 28.45
N HIS A 136 -28.70 17.77 27.98
CA HIS A 136 -29.19 18.88 28.81
C HIS A 136 -30.62 19.27 28.44
N LYS A 137 -31.41 19.71 29.44
CA LYS A 137 -32.81 20.14 29.30
C LYS A 137 -33.02 21.45 30.05
N TRP A 138 -33.49 22.48 29.36
CA TRP A 138 -33.81 23.80 29.95
C TRP A 138 -35.27 24.16 29.74
N PRO A 139 -35.98 24.72 30.74
CA PRO A 139 -37.28 25.34 30.52
C PRO A 139 -37.15 26.49 29.51
N ALA A 140 -37.96 26.49 28.45
CA ALA A 140 -37.80 27.44 27.35
C ALA A 140 -38.01 28.89 27.81
N GLU A 141 -38.87 29.14 28.79
CA GLU A 141 -39.17 30.45 29.35
C GLU A 141 -38.06 31.02 30.27
N GLN A 142 -37.20 30.15 30.82
CA GLN A 142 -36.09 30.55 31.71
C GLN A 142 -34.72 30.46 31.03
N LEU A 143 -34.69 30.14 29.72
CA LEU A 143 -33.46 29.96 28.98
C LEU A 143 -32.70 31.29 28.90
N GLN A 144 -31.47 31.28 29.39
CA GLN A 144 -30.52 32.36 29.20
C GLN A 144 -29.43 31.90 28.25
N ALA A 145 -29.01 32.78 27.34
CA ALA A 145 -27.98 32.46 26.36
C ALA A 145 -27.03 33.63 26.12
N GLU A 146 -25.76 33.30 25.90
CA GLU A 146 -24.71 34.24 25.51
C GLU A 146 -24.01 33.72 24.26
N ARG A 147 -24.05 34.50 23.18
CA ARG A 147 -23.44 34.12 21.90
C ARG A 147 -22.11 34.85 21.69
N THR A 148 -21.04 34.09 21.42
CA THR A 148 -19.72 34.63 21.07
C THR A 148 -19.19 33.94 19.82
N LYS A 149 -19.19 34.63 18.67
CA LYS A 149 -18.76 34.08 17.36
C LYS A 149 -19.49 32.76 17.02
N ASP A 150 -18.77 31.65 17.14
CA ASP A 150 -19.20 30.29 16.80
C ASP A 150 -19.66 29.50 18.03
N THR A 151 -19.65 30.10 19.22
CA THR A 151 -20.13 29.46 20.44
C THR A 151 -21.40 30.10 20.98
N ILE A 152 -22.20 29.28 21.64
CA ILE A 152 -23.35 29.70 22.45
C ILE A 152 -23.27 29.04 23.81
N THR A 153 -23.37 29.84 24.87
CA THR A 153 -23.38 29.36 26.25
C THR A 153 -24.81 29.45 26.77
N LEU A 154 -25.36 28.35 27.29
CA LEU A 154 -26.74 28.23 27.78
C LEU A 154 -26.76 27.97 29.28
N TRP A 155 -27.72 28.57 29.98
CA TRP A 155 -28.04 28.30 31.39
C TRP A 155 -29.48 28.71 31.71
N SER A 156 -29.95 28.43 32.93
CA SER A 156 -31.25 28.91 33.43
C SER A 156 -31.15 29.20 34.93
N GLU A 157 -32.18 29.79 35.53
CA GLU A 157 -32.21 30.00 36.99
C GLU A 157 -32.21 28.67 37.76
N THR A 158 -32.93 27.66 37.25
CA THR A 158 -33.02 26.32 37.86
C THR A 158 -31.78 25.44 37.60
N LEU A 159 -31.01 25.77 36.57
CA LEU A 159 -29.76 25.10 36.20
C LEU A 159 -28.70 26.18 35.88
N PRO A 160 -28.05 26.74 36.91
CA PRO A 160 -27.13 27.87 36.76
C PRO A 160 -25.78 27.48 36.15
N GLU A 161 -25.50 26.17 36.00
CA GLU A 161 -24.32 25.69 35.32
C GLU A 161 -24.33 26.14 33.85
N LYS A 162 -23.29 26.85 33.45
CA LYS A 162 -23.12 27.35 32.08
C LYS A 162 -22.56 26.26 31.19
N VAL A 163 -23.32 25.90 30.15
CA VAL A 163 -22.92 24.88 29.17
C VAL A 163 -22.64 25.54 27.82
N THR A 164 -21.42 25.39 27.31
CA THR A 164 -21.01 25.98 26.02
C THR A 164 -21.10 24.97 24.88
N PHE A 165 -21.70 25.39 23.79
CA PHE A 165 -21.78 24.67 22.53
C PHE A 165 -21.06 25.42 21.41
N THR A 166 -20.48 24.69 20.46
CA THR A 166 -19.83 25.24 19.26
C THR A 166 -20.60 24.81 18.02
N VAL A 167 -20.87 25.73 17.09
CA VAL A 167 -21.62 25.46 15.85
C VAL A 167 -20.85 24.54 14.89
N CYS A 168 -21.57 23.68 14.17
CA CYS A 168 -21.08 22.83 13.10
C CYS A 168 -21.86 23.09 11.79
N PRO A 169 -21.17 23.39 10.67
CA PRO A 169 -19.73 23.67 10.57
C PRO A 169 -19.36 24.97 11.29
N SER A 170 -18.12 25.08 11.77
CA SER A 170 -17.59 26.37 12.22
C SER A 170 -17.39 27.32 11.04
N ARG A 171 -17.27 28.62 11.30
CA ARG A 171 -16.93 29.62 10.26
C ARG A 171 -15.57 29.32 9.63
N ILE A 172 -14.63 28.81 10.44
CA ILE A 172 -13.30 28.41 9.97
C ILE A 172 -13.42 27.27 8.96
N LEU A 173 -14.17 26.20 9.28
CA LEU A 173 -14.37 25.08 8.36
C LEU A 173 -15.05 25.53 7.07
N SER A 174 -16.07 26.38 7.19
CA SER A 174 -16.81 26.92 6.04
C SER A 174 -15.88 27.72 5.11
N GLY A 175 -15.06 28.61 5.67
CA GLY A 175 -14.07 29.37 4.90
C GLY A 175 -13.03 28.48 4.21
N LEU A 176 -12.52 27.44 4.89
CA LEU A 176 -11.58 26.49 4.30
C LEU A 176 -12.20 25.72 3.11
N MET A 177 -13.48 25.36 3.20
CA MET A 177 -14.20 24.71 2.11
C MET A 177 -14.43 25.66 0.93
N GLU A 178 -14.76 26.93 1.21
CA GLU A 178 -14.90 27.98 0.20
C GLU A 178 -13.57 28.24 -0.53
N ASP A 179 -12.45 28.31 0.20
CA ASP A 179 -11.12 28.46 -0.37
C ASP A 179 -10.73 27.27 -1.26
N ALA A 180 -10.98 26.04 -0.80
CA ALA A 180 -10.75 24.83 -1.58
C ALA A 180 -11.59 24.80 -2.87
N LEU A 181 -12.86 25.21 -2.78
CA LEU A 181 -13.75 25.34 -3.93
C LEU A 181 -13.26 26.43 -4.91
N HIS A 182 -12.77 27.56 -4.39
CA HIS A 182 -12.21 28.64 -5.22
C HIS A 182 -10.98 28.17 -6.00
N LEU A 183 -10.09 27.39 -5.38
CA LEU A 183 -8.93 26.81 -6.05
C LEU A 183 -9.31 25.84 -7.18
N LEU A 184 -10.39 25.07 -6.99
CA LEU A 184 -10.94 24.21 -8.04
C LEU A 184 -11.50 25.01 -9.23
N GLN A 185 -12.18 26.14 -8.95
CA GLN A 185 -12.80 26.97 -9.98
C GLN A 185 -11.79 27.79 -10.79
N THR A 186 -10.66 28.15 -10.19
CA THR A 186 -9.63 29.00 -10.80
C THR A 186 -8.55 28.22 -11.55
N ASN A 187 -8.63 26.89 -11.61
CA ASN A 187 -7.64 26.00 -12.25
C ASN A 187 -6.18 26.23 -11.78
N ILE A 188 -6.00 26.71 -10.54
CA ILE A 188 -4.68 26.92 -9.94
C ILE A 188 -4.03 25.57 -9.57
N LEU A 189 -4.85 24.57 -9.22
CA LEU A 189 -4.39 23.23 -8.88
C LEU A 189 -3.85 22.53 -10.13
N ARG A 190 -2.64 21.99 -10.04
CA ARG A 190 -1.96 21.28 -11.13
C ARG A 190 -1.97 19.77 -10.87
N PRO A 191 -2.84 18.98 -11.53
CA PRO A 191 -2.94 17.54 -11.26
C PRO A 191 -1.64 16.77 -11.53
N ALA A 192 -0.87 17.22 -12.51
CA ALA A 192 0.39 16.61 -12.90
C ALA A 192 1.49 16.62 -11.81
N THR A 193 1.30 17.34 -10.69
CA THR A 193 2.31 17.45 -9.63
C THR A 193 2.21 16.37 -8.56
N THR A 194 1.20 15.51 -8.59
CA THR A 194 1.03 14.41 -7.62
C THR A 194 0.55 13.12 -8.30
N PRO A 195 1.14 11.96 -8.00
CA PRO A 195 0.68 10.67 -8.49
C PRO A 195 -0.47 10.08 -7.63
N TRP A 196 -0.86 10.75 -6.54
CA TRP A 196 -1.69 10.15 -5.48
C TRP A 196 -3.14 10.63 -5.44
N ALA A 197 -3.49 11.63 -6.24
CA ALA A 197 -4.80 12.28 -6.18
C ALA A 197 -5.20 12.93 -7.50
N THR A 198 -6.50 12.97 -7.73
CA THR A 198 -7.16 13.64 -8.84
C THR A 198 -8.00 14.82 -8.35
N LEU A 199 -8.43 15.68 -9.26
CA LEU A 199 -9.34 16.78 -8.90
C LEU A 199 -10.73 16.27 -8.50
N ASP A 200 -11.13 15.10 -8.98
CA ASP A 200 -12.43 14.50 -8.63
C ASP A 200 -12.45 14.02 -7.18
N ASP A 201 -11.34 13.49 -6.67
CA ASP A 201 -11.19 13.17 -5.25
C ASP A 201 -11.44 14.41 -4.37
N LEU A 202 -10.92 15.56 -4.79
CA LEU A 202 -11.10 16.83 -4.07
C LEU A 202 -12.56 17.30 -4.11
N ARG A 203 -13.23 17.21 -5.27
CA ARG A 203 -14.65 17.54 -5.41
C ARG A 203 -15.52 16.65 -4.52
N GLU A 204 -15.21 15.36 -4.45
CA GLU A 204 -15.93 14.41 -3.62
C GLU A 204 -15.83 14.79 -2.13
N GLN A 205 -14.64 15.10 -1.62
CA GLN A 205 -14.49 15.45 -0.20
C GLN A 205 -15.17 16.77 0.16
N ILE A 206 -15.17 17.77 -0.75
CA ILE A 206 -15.91 19.02 -0.55
C ILE A 206 -17.42 18.76 -0.48
N LEU A 207 -17.95 17.92 -1.38
CA LEU A 207 -19.37 17.52 -1.36
C LEU A 207 -19.72 16.77 -0.08
N ARG A 208 -18.88 15.82 0.35
CA ARG A 208 -19.10 15.08 1.59
C ARG A 208 -19.12 16.01 2.81
N LEU A 209 -18.20 16.98 2.90
CA LEU A 209 -18.20 17.95 4.01
C LEU A 209 -19.37 18.93 3.96
N SER A 210 -19.89 19.27 2.77
CA SER A 210 -21.07 20.15 2.67
C SER A 210 -22.34 19.49 3.18
N VAL A 211 -22.41 18.17 3.11
CA VAL A 211 -23.55 17.37 3.60
C VAL A 211 -23.35 16.91 5.04
N THR A 212 -22.13 16.52 5.41
CA THR A 212 -21.77 16.02 6.76
C THR A 212 -20.53 16.74 7.32
N PRO A 213 -20.66 18.02 7.70
CA PRO A 213 -19.54 18.83 8.20
C PRO A 213 -18.94 18.34 9.53
N ARG A 214 -19.70 17.50 10.25
CA ARG A 214 -19.28 16.85 11.50
C ARG A 214 -18.29 15.70 11.32
N ASP A 215 -18.14 15.19 10.09
CA ASP A 215 -17.25 14.06 9.83
C ASP A 215 -15.78 14.52 9.78
N THR A 216 -15.09 14.33 10.91
CA THR A 216 -13.67 14.65 11.04
C THR A 216 -12.81 13.82 10.09
N GLY A 217 -13.22 12.60 9.72
CA GLY A 217 -12.52 11.76 8.77
C GLY A 217 -12.49 12.38 7.37
N THR A 218 -13.63 12.87 6.88
CA THR A 218 -13.70 13.60 5.61
C THR A 218 -12.90 14.91 5.67
N CYS A 219 -12.88 15.61 6.81
CA CYS A 219 -12.05 16.80 7.00
C CYS A 219 -10.54 16.49 6.90
N VAL A 220 -10.11 15.37 7.46
CA VAL A 220 -8.73 14.86 7.35
C VAL A 220 -8.38 14.48 5.91
N GLN A 221 -9.31 13.87 5.17
CA GLN A 221 -9.09 13.56 3.75
C GLN A 221 -8.99 14.83 2.89
N LEU A 222 -9.82 15.84 3.14
CA LEU A 222 -9.68 17.15 2.50
C LEU A 222 -8.30 17.76 2.79
N ALA A 223 -7.85 17.70 4.06
CA ALA A 223 -6.53 18.18 4.44
C ALA A 223 -5.41 17.48 3.66
N ARG A 224 -5.47 16.14 3.54
CA ARG A 224 -4.53 15.34 2.76
C ARG A 224 -4.51 15.75 1.29
N LEU A 225 -5.67 15.89 0.66
CA LEU A 225 -5.77 16.25 -0.76
C LEU A 225 -5.22 17.66 -1.02
N CYS A 226 -5.56 18.63 -0.16
CA CYS A 226 -4.96 19.96 -0.21
C CYS A 226 -3.43 19.90 -0.14
N ALA A 227 -2.87 19.09 0.76
CA ALA A 227 -1.43 18.89 0.88
C ALA A 227 -0.80 18.24 -0.37
N LEU A 228 -1.46 17.25 -0.97
CA LEU A 228 -1.01 16.59 -2.20
C LEU A 228 -0.96 17.56 -3.39
N PHE A 229 -1.86 18.54 -3.43
CA PHE A 229 -1.82 19.64 -4.41
C PHE A 229 -0.95 20.84 -3.98
N GLY A 230 -0.17 20.71 -2.90
CA GLY A 230 0.75 21.74 -2.41
C GLY A 230 0.10 22.91 -1.68
N GLN A 231 -1.17 22.81 -1.30
CA GLN A 231 -1.92 23.82 -0.55
C GLN A 231 -1.75 23.61 0.96
N TRP A 232 -0.53 23.87 1.47
CA TRP A 232 -0.12 23.54 2.84
C TRP A 232 -0.91 24.27 3.92
N GLU A 233 -1.23 25.55 3.71
CA GLU A 233 -2.03 26.36 4.65
C GLU A 233 -3.44 25.79 4.82
N LEU A 234 -4.11 25.48 3.70
CA LEU A 234 -5.44 24.86 3.71
C LEU A 234 -5.42 23.47 4.34
N ALA A 235 -4.39 22.67 4.04
CA ALA A 235 -4.21 21.37 4.66
C ALA A 235 -4.08 21.48 6.19
N ASN A 236 -3.23 22.40 6.66
CA ASN A 236 -3.03 22.63 8.09
C ASN A 236 -4.31 23.17 8.77
N GLY A 237 -5.04 24.07 8.11
CA GLY A 237 -6.32 24.60 8.60
C GLY A 237 -7.38 23.50 8.78
N CYS A 238 -7.54 22.64 7.76
CA CYS A 238 -8.47 21.51 7.82
C CYS A 238 -8.08 20.52 8.93
N LEU A 239 -6.81 20.13 8.99
CA LEU A 239 -6.33 19.19 10.02
C LEU A 239 -6.44 19.77 11.44
N THR A 240 -6.16 21.06 11.62
CA THR A 240 -6.34 21.75 12.90
C THR A 240 -7.81 21.77 13.32
N THR A 241 -8.72 21.99 12.37
CA THR A 241 -10.17 21.94 12.62
C THR A 241 -10.62 20.54 13.03
N ALA A 242 -10.15 19.49 12.34
CA ALA A 242 -10.44 18.11 12.72
C ALA A 242 -9.95 17.79 14.15
N ARG A 243 -8.75 18.24 14.52
CA ARG A 243 -8.15 18.05 15.85
C ARG A 243 -8.89 18.75 16.99
N GLN A 244 -9.74 19.74 16.72
CA GLN A 244 -10.59 20.35 17.74
C GLN A 244 -11.72 19.41 18.20
N HIS A 245 -12.08 18.44 17.36
CA HIS A 245 -13.20 17.54 17.59
C HIS A 245 -12.79 16.07 17.67
N ASP A 246 -11.54 15.74 17.35
CA ASP A 246 -10.97 14.40 17.39
C ASP A 246 -9.58 14.43 18.05
N THR A 247 -9.39 13.63 19.11
CA THR A 247 -8.19 13.61 19.95
C THR A 247 -7.27 12.43 19.66
N ARG A 248 -7.50 11.70 18.56
CA ARG A 248 -6.67 10.57 18.17
C ARG A 248 -5.21 10.99 17.93
N PRO A 249 -4.21 10.26 18.47
CA PRO A 249 -2.79 10.58 18.31
C PRO A 249 -2.34 10.59 16.83
N GLU A 250 -3.02 9.83 15.97
CA GLU A 250 -2.79 9.79 14.53
C GLU A 250 -2.90 11.19 13.89
N LEU A 251 -3.77 12.07 14.41
CA LEU A 251 -3.91 13.43 13.89
C LEU A 251 -2.70 14.32 14.23
N GLN A 252 -2.05 14.07 15.37
CA GLN A 252 -0.79 14.74 15.71
C GLN A 252 0.34 14.25 14.82
N TRP A 253 0.37 12.94 14.52
CA TRP A 253 1.32 12.36 13.56
C TRP A 253 1.16 12.97 12.16
N MET A 254 -0.07 13.05 11.63
CA MET A 254 -0.36 13.70 10.35
C MET A 254 0.09 15.17 10.33
N ALA A 255 -0.09 15.89 11.46
CA ALA A 255 0.35 17.27 11.58
C ALA A 255 1.89 17.39 11.61
N ALA A 256 2.59 16.42 12.22
CA ALA A 256 4.05 16.34 12.18
C ALA A 256 4.56 16.14 10.74
N VAL A 257 3.89 15.28 9.95
CA VAL A 257 4.18 15.09 8.53
C VAL A 257 4.00 16.39 7.75
N LEU A 258 2.90 17.13 7.96
CA LEU A 258 2.71 18.45 7.32
C LEU A 258 3.82 19.44 7.69
N ALA A 259 4.16 19.54 8.98
CA ALA A 259 5.21 20.42 9.45
C ALA A 259 6.57 20.06 8.84
N LEU A 260 6.89 18.77 8.69
CA LEU A 260 8.08 18.30 7.97
C LEU A 260 8.04 18.75 6.51
N ARG A 261 6.91 18.59 5.81
CA ARG A 261 6.75 19.00 4.40
C ARG A 261 6.93 20.50 4.20
N THR A 262 6.57 21.32 5.19
CA THR A 262 6.80 22.78 5.17
C THR A 262 8.13 23.19 5.80
N LYS A 263 9.04 22.24 6.08
CA LYS A 263 10.37 22.46 6.68
C LYS A 263 10.34 23.11 8.07
N ASN A 264 9.23 23.01 8.79
CA ASN A 264 9.12 23.46 10.16
C ASN A 264 9.52 22.31 11.10
N TYR A 265 10.84 22.08 11.15
CA TYR A 265 11.45 20.93 11.83
C TYR A 265 11.16 20.89 13.33
N ASP A 266 11.15 22.04 14.01
CA ASP A 266 10.84 22.12 15.44
C ASP A 266 9.39 21.70 15.72
N THR A 267 8.45 22.22 14.93
CA THR A 267 7.03 21.85 15.07
C THR A 267 6.80 20.39 14.74
N ALA A 268 7.47 19.86 13.71
CA ALA A 268 7.41 18.44 13.37
C ALA A 268 7.92 17.57 14.52
N ALA A 269 9.04 17.95 15.16
CA ALA A 269 9.62 17.22 16.29
C ALA A 269 8.67 17.20 17.50
N THR A 270 8.11 18.36 17.86
CA THR A 270 7.16 18.46 18.99
C THR A 270 5.88 17.67 18.74
N LEU A 271 5.30 17.75 17.54
CA LEU A 271 4.08 17.00 17.20
C LEU A 271 4.34 15.49 17.14
N MET A 272 5.50 15.07 16.64
CA MET A 272 5.94 13.68 16.64
C MET A 272 6.04 13.12 18.06
N GLU A 273 6.71 13.85 18.97
CA GLU A 273 6.84 13.49 20.38
C GLU A 273 5.46 13.39 21.07
N GLN A 274 4.58 14.37 20.83
CA GLN A 274 3.21 14.36 21.34
C GLN A 274 2.40 13.16 20.82
N ALA A 275 2.48 12.85 19.53
CA ALA A 275 1.78 11.72 18.94
C ALA A 275 2.20 10.39 19.57
N LEU A 276 3.51 10.18 19.73
CA LEU A 276 4.08 8.94 20.24
C LEU A 276 3.80 8.76 21.74
N THR A 277 3.95 9.82 22.54
CA THR A 277 3.63 9.79 23.99
C THR A 277 2.14 9.60 24.25
N THR A 278 1.27 10.16 23.39
CA THR A 278 -0.19 9.97 23.50
C THR A 278 -0.62 8.55 23.07
N ARG A 279 0.02 7.97 22.05
CA ARG A 279 -0.29 6.61 21.57
C ARG A 279 0.18 5.53 22.54
N TYR A 280 1.31 5.76 23.22
CA TYR A 280 1.96 4.78 24.10
C TYR A 280 2.18 5.36 25.51
N PRO A 281 1.11 5.68 26.27
CA PRO A 281 1.22 6.37 27.56
C PRO A 281 1.93 5.54 28.64
N ASP A 282 1.84 4.21 28.58
CA ASP A 282 2.39 3.29 29.59
C ASP A 282 3.80 2.78 29.27
N ARG A 283 4.47 3.36 28.25
CA ARG A 283 5.80 2.93 27.80
C ARG A 283 6.80 4.07 27.94
N ASP A 284 7.95 3.78 28.55
CA ASP A 284 9.09 4.71 28.51
C ASP A 284 9.76 4.66 27.13
N ILE A 285 9.22 5.45 26.21
CA ILE A 285 9.78 5.66 24.87
C ILE A 285 10.74 6.84 24.81
N GLY A 286 10.99 7.55 25.93
CA GLY A 286 11.78 8.78 25.93
C GLY A 286 13.21 8.59 25.42
N THR A 287 13.83 7.46 25.76
CA THR A 287 15.16 7.07 25.28
C THR A 287 15.20 6.78 23.78
N LEU A 288 14.11 6.26 23.20
CA LEU A 288 13.95 6.05 21.76
C LEU A 288 13.67 7.36 21.02
N LEU A 289 12.85 8.24 21.61
CA LEU A 289 12.42 9.49 21.00
C LEU A 289 13.49 10.58 21.02
N ALA A 290 14.26 10.71 22.11
CA ALA A 290 15.18 11.83 22.28
C ALA A 290 16.20 11.97 21.13
N PRO A 291 16.84 10.90 20.63
CA PRO A 291 17.72 10.99 19.47
C PRO A 291 16.98 11.43 18.20
N LEU A 292 15.78 10.91 17.95
CA LEU A 292 14.98 11.24 16.77
C LEU A 292 14.48 12.69 16.80
N VAL A 293 14.01 13.16 17.96
CA VAL A 293 13.61 14.55 18.19
C VAL A 293 14.79 15.49 17.98
N ALA A 294 15.97 15.17 18.50
CA ALA A 294 17.16 15.98 18.33
C ALA A 294 17.58 16.10 16.86
N ARG A 295 17.61 14.97 16.12
CA ARG A 295 17.92 14.95 14.68
C ARG A 295 16.88 15.71 13.87
N GLN A 296 15.60 15.55 14.18
CA GLN A 296 14.52 16.31 13.54
C GLN A 296 14.74 17.81 13.72
N LYS A 297 14.94 18.29 14.95
CA LYS A 297 15.25 19.71 15.26
C LYS A 297 16.54 20.20 14.59
N ALA A 298 17.54 19.34 14.40
CA ALA A 298 18.77 19.67 13.68
C ALA A 298 18.56 19.89 12.17
N GLY A 299 17.36 19.60 11.65
CA GLY A 299 16.97 19.78 10.25
C GLY A 299 17.04 18.51 9.41
N GLU A 300 17.10 17.33 10.03
CA GLU A 300 16.96 16.05 9.36
C GLU A 300 15.49 15.62 9.27
N SER A 301 15.15 14.74 8.32
CA SER A 301 13.84 14.10 8.18
C SER A 301 13.71 12.86 9.08
N ALA A 302 14.08 12.98 10.35
CA ALA A 302 14.16 11.85 11.29
C ALA A 302 12.81 11.16 11.56
N LEU A 303 11.68 11.82 11.25
CA LEU A 303 10.35 11.22 11.26
C LEU A 303 10.27 9.92 10.43
N LEU A 304 11.02 9.82 9.32
CA LEU A 304 11.10 8.62 8.50
C LEU A 304 11.66 7.40 9.25
N LEU A 305 12.47 7.60 10.29
CA LEU A 305 13.09 6.51 11.07
C LEU A 305 12.15 5.91 12.11
N VAL A 306 11.06 6.60 12.46
CA VAL A 306 10.17 6.22 13.56
C VAL A 306 9.54 4.83 13.39
N PRO A 307 9.02 4.42 12.21
CA PRO A 307 8.45 3.09 12.03
C PRO A 307 9.45 1.97 12.37
N SER A 308 10.70 2.09 11.89
CA SER A 308 11.75 1.13 12.19
C SER A 308 12.13 1.13 13.67
N ALA A 309 12.18 2.32 14.29
CA ALA A 309 12.48 2.47 15.71
C ALA A 309 11.40 1.80 16.58
N LEU A 310 10.12 1.98 16.26
CA LEU A 310 9.01 1.32 16.96
C LEU A 310 9.02 -0.19 16.78
N SER A 311 9.27 -0.68 15.56
CA SER A 311 9.36 -2.11 15.29
C SER A 311 10.47 -2.79 16.11
N SER A 312 11.60 -2.11 16.35
CA SER A 312 12.71 -2.66 17.13
C SER A 312 12.37 -2.95 18.60
N VAL A 313 11.32 -2.31 19.11
CA VAL A 313 10.78 -2.51 20.47
C VAL A 313 9.42 -3.21 20.47
N GLY A 314 9.02 -3.80 19.33
CA GLY A 314 7.75 -4.53 19.20
C GLY A 314 6.49 -3.67 19.22
N LEU A 315 6.60 -2.38 18.88
CA LEU A 315 5.46 -1.46 18.80
C LEU A 315 5.04 -1.23 17.34
N PRO A 316 3.73 -1.13 17.07
CA PRO A 316 3.23 -0.86 15.73
C PRO A 316 3.55 0.58 15.29
N ALA A 317 3.80 0.78 13.99
CA ALA A 317 3.94 2.12 13.43
C ALA A 317 2.57 2.82 13.29
N PHE A 318 2.59 4.13 13.07
CA PHE A 318 1.40 4.82 12.58
C PHE A 318 1.17 4.45 11.11
N GLU A 319 -0.05 4.05 10.78
CA GLU A 319 -0.50 3.87 9.39
C GLU A 319 -1.51 4.97 9.11
N THR A 320 -1.12 5.97 8.32
CA THR A 320 -1.96 7.15 8.09
C THR A 320 -2.13 7.50 6.63
N PRO A 321 -3.26 8.13 6.24
CA PRO A 321 -3.43 8.65 4.89
C PRO A 321 -2.32 9.64 4.47
N PHE A 322 -1.62 10.25 5.43
CA PHE A 322 -0.56 11.24 5.17
C PHE A 322 0.78 10.59 4.80
N ASP A 323 0.91 9.26 4.91
CA ASP A 323 2.14 8.57 4.54
C ASP A 323 2.43 8.74 3.03
N THR A 324 1.40 8.93 2.19
CA THR A 324 1.58 9.29 0.76
C THR A 324 2.19 10.67 0.54
N LEU A 325 2.29 11.52 1.57
CA LEU A 325 3.04 12.78 1.51
C LEU A 325 4.52 12.56 1.77
N LEU A 326 4.97 11.38 2.21
CA LEU A 326 6.38 11.14 2.44
C LEU A 326 7.14 10.82 1.14
N VAL A 327 6.43 10.45 0.06
CA VAL A 327 7.01 10.11 -1.25
C VAL A 327 6.14 10.70 -2.36
N PRO A 328 6.67 11.52 -3.29
CA PRO A 328 7.99 12.11 -3.26
C PRO A 328 8.02 13.30 -2.27
N MET A 329 9.09 13.40 -1.51
CA MET A 329 9.37 14.50 -0.58
C MET A 329 10.79 15.00 -0.84
N ARG A 330 11.00 16.31 -0.72
CA ARG A 330 12.36 16.87 -0.74
C ARG A 330 13.15 16.38 0.47
N LEU A 331 14.23 15.65 0.23
CA LEU A 331 15.19 15.26 1.24
C LEU A 331 16.01 16.46 1.72
N ALA A 332 16.24 16.54 3.02
CA ALA A 332 17.09 17.58 3.58
C ALA A 332 18.56 17.29 3.27
N PRO A 333 19.39 18.30 2.98
CA PRO A 333 20.83 18.11 2.74
C PRO A 333 21.58 17.48 3.92
N LYS A 334 21.04 17.64 5.14
CA LYS A 334 21.60 17.08 6.37
C LYS A 334 21.23 15.61 6.60
N ASN A 335 20.34 15.03 5.81
CA ASN A 335 19.90 13.65 6.00
C ASN A 335 21.08 12.69 5.84
N GLY A 336 21.29 11.86 6.86
CA GLY A 336 22.28 10.78 6.81
C GLY A 336 21.90 9.64 5.84
N PRO A 337 22.83 8.70 5.59
CA PRO A 337 22.60 7.53 4.73
C PRO A 337 21.45 6.63 5.20
N ASP A 338 21.18 6.57 6.50
CA ASP A 338 20.09 5.80 7.11
C ASP A 338 18.70 6.33 6.68
N ILE A 339 18.50 7.65 6.72
CA ILE A 339 17.26 8.29 6.27
C ILE A 339 17.10 8.14 4.76
N ARG A 340 18.18 8.32 3.98
CA ARG A 340 18.17 8.13 2.53
C ARG A 340 17.76 6.71 2.15
N ARG A 341 18.26 5.69 2.86
CA ARG A 341 17.92 4.28 2.64
C ARG A 341 16.45 3.97 2.94
N ILE A 342 15.91 4.52 4.01
CA ILE A 342 14.48 4.37 4.29
C ILE A 342 13.65 5.09 3.21
N TYR A 343 14.04 6.30 2.81
CA TYR A 343 13.34 7.01 1.75
C TYR A 343 13.34 6.26 0.42
N SER A 344 14.50 5.76 -0.03
CA SER A 344 14.59 5.00 -1.27
C SER A 344 13.72 3.74 -1.22
N SER A 345 13.72 3.04 -0.08
CA SER A 345 12.87 1.85 0.11
C SER A 345 11.38 2.19 0.03
N LEU A 346 10.95 3.32 0.63
CA LEU A 346 9.58 3.81 0.52
C LEU A 346 9.25 4.23 -0.92
N PHE A 347 10.21 4.81 -1.64
CA PHE A 347 10.07 5.19 -3.05
C PHE A 347 9.86 3.96 -3.94
N GLU A 348 10.71 2.94 -3.82
CA GLU A 348 10.60 1.69 -4.59
C GLU A 348 9.24 1.01 -4.33
N GLN A 349 8.82 0.91 -3.06
CA GLN A 349 7.52 0.36 -2.69
C GLN A 349 6.34 1.17 -3.26
N ALA A 350 6.44 2.50 -3.27
CA ALA A 350 5.45 3.38 -3.87
C ALA A 350 5.37 3.17 -5.38
N PHE A 351 6.52 3.14 -6.06
CA PHE A 351 6.63 2.99 -7.50
C PHE A 351 5.98 1.69 -8.00
N GLN A 352 6.21 0.57 -7.30
CA GLN A 352 5.66 -0.73 -7.67
C GLN A 352 4.12 -0.76 -7.68
N LYS A 353 3.47 -0.04 -6.77
CA LYS A 353 2.01 -0.05 -6.59
C LYS A 353 1.26 0.82 -7.60
N LEU A 354 1.95 1.66 -8.34
CA LEU A 354 1.36 2.62 -9.28
C LEU A 354 1.26 2.04 -10.70
N ASP A 355 0.28 2.55 -11.45
CA ASP A 355 0.21 2.34 -12.91
C ASP A 355 1.26 3.19 -13.65
N THR A 356 1.42 2.97 -14.94
CA THR A 356 2.44 3.64 -15.76
C THR A 356 2.31 5.16 -15.74
N GLU A 357 1.09 5.70 -15.81
CA GLU A 357 0.88 7.15 -15.81
C GLU A 357 1.32 7.77 -14.47
N ASN A 358 0.91 7.19 -13.35
CA ASN A 358 1.26 7.69 -12.04
C ASN A 358 2.73 7.42 -11.68
N ARG A 359 3.36 6.35 -12.19
CA ARG A 359 4.81 6.13 -12.11
C ARG A 359 5.59 7.27 -12.76
N LEU A 360 5.20 7.69 -13.96
CA LEU A 360 5.85 8.82 -14.65
C LEU A 360 5.66 10.14 -13.89
N ARG A 361 4.48 10.38 -13.31
CA ARG A 361 4.23 11.54 -12.44
C ARG A 361 5.10 11.51 -11.18
N LEU A 362 5.24 10.33 -10.55
CA LEU A 362 6.10 10.12 -9.38
C LEU A 362 7.56 10.43 -9.71
N LEU A 363 8.10 9.87 -10.79
CA LEU A 363 9.47 10.08 -11.26
C LEU A 363 9.73 11.56 -11.58
N THR A 364 8.82 12.21 -12.29
CA THR A 364 8.93 13.65 -12.63
C THR A 364 8.96 14.52 -11.36
N ALA A 365 8.11 14.22 -10.39
CA ALA A 365 8.07 14.94 -9.13
C ALA A 365 9.34 14.68 -8.29
N GLU A 366 9.86 13.46 -8.29
CA GLU A 366 11.11 13.09 -7.61
C GLU A 366 12.32 13.84 -8.17
N ALA A 367 12.52 13.78 -9.50
CA ALA A 367 13.60 14.48 -10.18
C ALA A 367 13.55 16.00 -9.90
N ARG A 368 12.35 16.59 -9.84
CA ARG A 368 12.17 18.02 -9.49
C ARG A 368 12.54 18.33 -8.03
N LEU A 369 12.26 17.42 -7.11
CA LEU A 369 12.42 17.67 -5.67
C LEU A 369 13.84 17.37 -5.18
N ASN A 370 14.44 16.28 -5.68
CA ASN A 370 15.68 15.69 -5.20
C ASN A 370 16.79 15.63 -6.25
N GLY A 371 16.48 15.88 -7.53
CA GLY A 371 17.45 15.76 -8.62
C GLY A 371 17.72 14.29 -8.96
N LEU A 372 18.92 14.05 -9.51
CA LEU A 372 19.37 12.72 -9.92
C LEU A 372 19.59 11.80 -8.71
N SER A 373 19.02 10.60 -8.73
CA SER A 373 19.20 9.58 -7.69
C SER A 373 19.11 8.18 -8.29
N TRP A 374 19.70 7.18 -7.63
CA TRP A 374 19.70 5.83 -8.18
C TRP A 374 18.30 5.20 -8.25
N TRP A 375 17.41 5.50 -7.30
CA TRP A 375 16.05 4.93 -7.28
C TRP A 375 15.15 5.55 -8.35
N GLU A 376 15.36 6.82 -8.68
CA GLU A 376 14.67 7.48 -9.78
C GLU A 376 15.13 6.94 -11.13
N GLU A 377 16.45 6.83 -11.34
CA GLU A 377 17.04 6.22 -12.54
C GLU A 377 16.61 4.76 -12.71
N LEU A 378 16.55 3.99 -11.63
CA LEU A 378 16.06 2.61 -11.67
C LEU A 378 14.59 2.53 -12.11
N GLY A 379 13.73 3.41 -11.56
CA GLY A 379 12.33 3.50 -11.97
C GLY A 379 12.14 3.98 -13.42
N LEU A 380 12.98 4.89 -13.91
CA LEU A 380 13.03 5.25 -15.34
C LEU A 380 13.44 4.04 -16.18
N GLY A 381 14.48 3.31 -15.77
CA GLY A 381 14.92 2.08 -16.43
C GLY A 381 13.81 1.04 -16.56
N HIS A 382 13.05 0.80 -15.48
CA HIS A 382 11.89 -0.11 -15.52
C HIS A 382 10.79 0.38 -16.45
N THR A 383 10.49 1.68 -16.43
CA THR A 383 9.45 2.26 -17.27
C THR A 383 9.83 2.16 -18.75
N SER A 384 11.08 2.50 -19.11
CA SER A 384 11.61 2.36 -20.47
C SER A 384 11.67 0.90 -20.91
N TRP A 385 12.04 -0.02 -20.02
CA TRP A 385 12.06 -1.45 -20.32
C TRP A 385 10.68 -1.98 -20.69
N LEU A 386 9.67 -1.72 -19.86
CA LEU A 386 8.29 -2.15 -20.10
C LEU A 386 7.66 -1.45 -21.33
N ALA A 387 8.13 -0.25 -21.68
CA ALA A 387 7.75 0.43 -22.92
C ALA A 387 8.48 -0.10 -24.19
N GLY A 388 9.39 -1.06 -24.05
CA GLY A 388 10.20 -1.59 -25.15
C GLY A 388 11.36 -0.69 -25.60
N LEU A 389 11.65 0.39 -24.86
CA LEU A 389 12.72 1.35 -25.12
C LEU A 389 14.04 0.86 -24.50
N GLN A 390 14.59 -0.20 -25.09
CA GLN A 390 15.71 -0.96 -24.50
C GLN A 390 17.00 -0.15 -24.33
N ALA A 391 17.35 0.68 -25.31
CA ALA A 391 18.58 1.48 -25.24
C ALA A 391 18.51 2.51 -24.10
N GLU A 392 17.34 3.14 -23.91
CA GLU A 392 17.08 4.07 -22.82
C GLU A 392 17.10 3.34 -21.46
N ALA A 393 16.47 2.16 -21.38
CA ALA A 393 16.50 1.34 -20.17
C ALA A 393 17.94 0.96 -19.76
N ASP A 394 18.77 0.54 -20.71
CA ASP A 394 20.16 0.20 -20.48
C ASP A 394 20.98 1.40 -19.95
N GLU A 395 20.72 2.61 -20.47
CA GLU A 395 21.37 3.84 -20.00
C GLU A 395 20.99 4.16 -18.55
N HIS A 396 19.69 4.13 -18.24
CA HIS A 396 19.18 4.36 -16.89
C HIS A 396 19.70 3.34 -15.87
N TYR A 397 19.72 2.04 -16.21
CA TYR A 397 20.29 1.02 -15.32
C TYR A 397 21.79 1.23 -15.07
N ALA A 398 22.55 1.66 -16.09
CA ALA A 398 23.96 1.96 -15.92
C ALA A 398 24.20 3.17 -14.99
N ILE A 399 23.37 4.21 -15.09
CA ILE A 399 23.42 5.38 -14.21
C ILE A 399 23.02 4.97 -12.78
N ALA A 400 21.91 4.25 -12.63
CA ALA A 400 21.44 3.75 -11.34
C ALA A 400 22.50 2.91 -10.63
N ARG A 401 23.12 1.93 -11.32
CA ARG A 401 24.22 1.12 -10.80
C ARG A 401 25.37 1.98 -10.29
N LYS A 402 25.81 2.96 -11.09
CA LYS A 402 26.92 3.85 -10.74
C LYS A 402 26.61 4.66 -9.48
N LEU A 403 25.42 5.25 -9.40
CA LEU A 403 24.99 6.06 -8.26
C LEU A 403 24.84 5.21 -6.99
N ALA A 404 24.22 4.04 -7.08
CA ALA A 404 24.05 3.11 -5.95
C ALA A 404 25.40 2.70 -5.33
N VAL A 405 26.38 2.35 -6.17
CA VAL A 405 27.76 2.03 -5.72
C VAL A 405 28.43 3.25 -5.09
N GLN A 406 28.31 4.44 -5.68
CA GLN A 406 28.90 5.68 -5.14
C GLN A 406 28.33 6.06 -3.77
N GLU A 407 27.04 5.82 -3.56
CA GLU A 407 26.35 6.10 -2.30
C GLU A 407 26.49 4.97 -1.26
N ASN A 408 27.10 3.83 -1.64
CA ASN A 408 27.18 2.61 -0.83
C ASN A 408 25.79 2.16 -0.33
N MET A 409 24.83 2.16 -1.25
CA MET A 409 23.44 1.78 -1.01
C MET A 409 23.02 0.69 -2.00
N ALA A 410 22.30 -0.32 -1.50
CA ALA A 410 21.73 -1.37 -2.33
C ALA A 410 20.22 -1.15 -2.50
N PRO A 411 19.66 -1.37 -3.70
CA PRO A 411 18.23 -1.44 -3.93
C PRO A 411 17.55 -2.55 -3.12
N ALA A 412 16.21 -2.52 -3.11
CA ALA A 412 15.41 -3.62 -2.60
C ALA A 412 15.78 -4.94 -3.31
N PRO A 413 15.66 -6.11 -2.65
CA PRO A 413 16.17 -7.38 -3.17
C PRO A 413 15.78 -7.70 -4.62
N TYR A 414 14.56 -7.36 -5.04
CA TYR A 414 14.07 -7.62 -6.40
C TYR A 414 14.74 -6.73 -7.49
N ASP A 415 15.34 -5.61 -7.11
CA ASP A 415 16.01 -4.67 -8.01
C ASP A 415 17.54 -4.80 -8.01
N GLN A 416 18.08 -5.70 -7.18
CA GLN A 416 19.54 -5.88 -7.07
C GLN A 416 20.18 -6.47 -8.32
N GLY A 417 19.40 -7.03 -9.25
CA GLY A 417 19.88 -7.40 -10.58
C GLY A 417 20.50 -6.25 -11.39
N VAL A 418 20.22 -4.99 -11.04
CA VAL A 418 20.86 -3.80 -11.64
C VAL A 418 22.39 -3.86 -11.53
N PHE A 419 22.94 -4.47 -10.47
CA PHE A 419 24.39 -4.60 -10.31
C PHE A 419 25.01 -5.60 -11.29
N SER A 420 24.25 -6.61 -11.68
CA SER A 420 24.67 -7.67 -12.61
C SER A 420 24.13 -7.49 -14.03
N TRP A 421 23.43 -6.38 -14.31
CA TRP A 421 22.89 -6.10 -15.64
C TRP A 421 24.00 -5.63 -16.58
N LEU A 422 24.17 -6.33 -17.70
CA LEU A 422 24.97 -5.88 -18.83
C LEU A 422 24.02 -5.35 -19.90
N SER A 423 24.34 -4.17 -20.43
CA SER A 423 23.60 -3.58 -21.55
C SER A 423 23.70 -4.44 -22.81
N THR A 424 22.79 -4.19 -23.75
CA THR A 424 22.81 -4.80 -25.10
C THR A 424 24.17 -4.65 -25.77
N GLN A 425 24.80 -3.48 -25.61
CA GLN A 425 26.11 -3.19 -26.19
C GLN A 425 27.21 -4.03 -25.53
N GLU A 426 27.20 -4.16 -24.21
CA GLU A 426 28.14 -4.99 -23.45
C GLU A 426 27.98 -6.47 -23.83
N CYS A 427 26.75 -6.98 -23.89
CA CYS A 427 26.45 -8.34 -24.34
C CYS A 427 26.89 -8.60 -25.79
N GLY A 428 26.77 -7.61 -26.67
CA GLY A 428 27.25 -7.70 -28.06
C GLY A 428 28.78 -7.86 -28.14
N ARG A 429 29.52 -7.29 -27.18
CA ARG A 429 30.99 -7.34 -27.14
C ARG A 429 31.56 -8.62 -26.52
N LEU A 430 30.75 -9.43 -25.82
CA LEU A 430 31.22 -10.66 -25.17
C LEU A 430 31.95 -11.58 -26.15
N ALA A 431 31.37 -11.83 -27.33
CA ALA A 431 31.96 -12.69 -28.37
C ALA A 431 33.23 -12.10 -29.03
N SER A 432 33.50 -10.80 -28.84
CA SER A 432 34.60 -10.09 -29.52
C SER A 432 35.84 -9.87 -28.64
N ARG A 433 35.82 -10.34 -27.39
CA ARG A 433 36.92 -10.17 -26.43
C ARG A 433 37.24 -11.49 -25.73
N ALA A 434 38.50 -11.64 -25.31
CA ALA A 434 38.87 -12.73 -24.42
C ALA A 434 38.31 -12.45 -23.01
N ILE A 435 37.55 -13.39 -22.46
CA ILE A 435 36.97 -13.29 -21.12
C ILE A 435 37.75 -14.23 -20.21
N PRO A 436 38.46 -13.71 -19.19
CA PRO A 436 39.20 -14.56 -18.27
C PRO A 436 38.25 -15.36 -17.39
N ASP A 437 38.64 -16.59 -17.05
CA ASP A 437 37.94 -17.38 -16.03
C ASP A 437 38.26 -16.82 -14.63
N VAL A 438 37.38 -15.95 -14.16
CA VAL A 438 37.45 -15.37 -12.81
C VAL A 438 36.78 -16.27 -11.78
N THR A 439 35.88 -17.17 -12.22
CA THR A 439 35.13 -18.07 -11.34
C THR A 439 35.95 -19.30 -10.93
N GLY A 440 36.87 -19.75 -11.79
CA GLY A 440 37.66 -20.97 -11.63
C GLY A 440 37.01 -22.23 -12.19
N VAL A 441 35.76 -22.16 -12.65
CA VAL A 441 34.97 -23.33 -13.08
C VAL A 441 35.54 -24.00 -14.32
N ALA A 442 36.21 -23.26 -15.21
CA ALA A 442 36.79 -23.82 -16.43
C ALA A 442 37.93 -24.82 -16.18
N ASN A 443 38.45 -24.91 -14.94
CA ASN A 443 39.51 -25.85 -14.56
C ASN A 443 38.98 -27.06 -13.77
N TRP A 444 37.67 -27.25 -13.71
CA TRP A 444 37.07 -28.37 -12.98
C TRP A 444 37.39 -29.70 -13.64
N GLN A 445 37.51 -30.73 -12.81
CA GLN A 445 37.73 -32.10 -13.24
C GLN A 445 36.38 -32.77 -13.48
N TRP A 446 36.23 -33.38 -14.65
CA TRP A 446 34.99 -34.04 -15.06
C TRP A 446 35.14 -35.55 -15.12
N HIS A 447 34.18 -36.25 -14.51
CA HIS A 447 33.89 -37.64 -14.73
C HIS A 447 32.64 -37.74 -15.61
N PHE A 448 32.84 -37.96 -16.90
CA PHE A 448 31.75 -38.23 -17.83
C PHE A 448 31.49 -39.73 -17.93
N SER A 449 30.27 -40.13 -17.58
CA SER A 449 29.78 -41.46 -17.95
C SER A 449 29.68 -41.50 -19.47
N MET A 450 30.45 -42.36 -20.14
CA MET A 450 30.54 -42.39 -21.61
C MET A 450 29.55 -43.42 -22.18
N PRO A 451 28.38 -43.02 -22.70
CA PRO A 451 27.48 -43.96 -23.33
C PRO A 451 27.96 -44.31 -24.76
N GLU A 452 27.70 -45.55 -25.20
CA GLU A 452 27.89 -45.97 -26.60
C GLU A 452 27.01 -45.18 -27.59
N GLU A 453 25.92 -44.57 -27.09
CA GLU A 453 24.98 -43.73 -27.84
C GLU A 453 24.78 -42.40 -27.11
N GLN A 454 24.68 -41.28 -27.84
CA GLN A 454 24.40 -39.97 -27.25
C GLN A 454 23.09 -40.01 -26.43
N PRO A 455 23.04 -39.35 -25.25
CA PRO A 455 21.81 -39.22 -24.50
C PRO A 455 20.76 -38.47 -25.32
N SER A 456 19.49 -38.70 -25.04
CA SER A 456 18.40 -37.98 -25.68
C SER A 456 18.21 -36.57 -25.10
N THR A 457 18.66 -36.34 -23.87
CA THR A 457 18.55 -35.09 -23.10
C THR A 457 19.56 -35.11 -21.95
N CYS A 458 20.15 -33.94 -21.66
CA CYS A 458 20.94 -33.72 -20.46
C CYS A 458 20.14 -32.93 -19.41
N LEU A 459 20.36 -33.26 -18.15
CA LEU A 459 19.83 -32.56 -16.99
C LEU A 459 21.02 -31.92 -16.26
N ALA A 460 21.10 -30.59 -16.19
CA ALA A 460 22.23 -29.87 -15.62
C ALA A 460 21.85 -29.23 -14.29
N PHE A 461 22.57 -29.61 -13.23
CA PHE A 461 22.38 -29.11 -11.86
C PHE A 461 23.74 -28.85 -11.23
N ALA A 462 23.80 -27.92 -10.28
CA ALA A 462 25.04 -27.67 -9.55
C ALA A 462 24.76 -27.16 -8.13
N CYS A 463 25.66 -27.46 -7.21
CA CYS A 463 25.63 -26.96 -5.84
C CYS A 463 27.04 -26.70 -5.32
N THR A 464 27.11 -26.11 -4.13
CA THR A 464 28.34 -26.11 -3.32
C THR A 464 28.42 -27.38 -2.48
N GLY A 465 29.60 -27.72 -1.99
CA GLY A 465 29.78 -28.84 -1.05
C GLY A 465 28.99 -28.66 0.25
N GLN A 466 28.64 -27.42 0.62
CA GLN A 466 27.79 -27.14 1.79
C GLN A 466 26.32 -27.52 1.57
N HIS A 467 25.80 -27.33 0.35
CA HIS A 467 24.42 -27.66 -0.04
C HIS A 467 24.30 -29.01 -0.75
N PHE A 468 25.31 -29.88 -0.60
CA PHE A 468 25.27 -31.22 -1.19
C PHE A 468 24.19 -32.11 -0.59
N ASP A 469 23.69 -31.80 0.61
CA ASP A 469 22.58 -32.49 1.28
C ASP A 469 21.28 -32.51 0.45
N LEU A 470 21.14 -31.62 -0.53
CA LEU A 470 20.01 -31.60 -1.47
C LEU A 470 20.14 -32.64 -2.61
N VAL A 471 21.38 -33.01 -2.97
CA VAL A 471 21.67 -33.86 -4.14
C VAL A 471 21.09 -35.28 -4.03
N PRO A 472 21.18 -36.00 -2.89
CA PRO A 472 20.65 -37.36 -2.80
C PRO A 472 19.16 -37.45 -3.10
N GLY A 473 18.38 -36.47 -2.64
CA GLY A 473 16.93 -36.39 -2.91
C GLY A 473 16.59 -36.20 -4.39
N LEU A 474 17.29 -35.27 -5.04
CA LEU A 474 17.20 -35.03 -6.48
C LEU A 474 17.53 -36.32 -7.27
N VAL A 475 18.63 -36.98 -6.93
CA VAL A 475 19.09 -38.21 -7.59
C VAL A 475 18.09 -39.34 -7.40
N LEU A 476 17.62 -39.59 -6.16
CA LEU A 476 16.70 -40.68 -5.86
C LEU A 476 15.35 -40.50 -6.56
N SER A 477 14.79 -39.29 -6.54
CA SER A 477 13.53 -39.00 -7.22
C SER A 477 13.63 -39.21 -8.74
N LEU A 478 14.76 -38.86 -9.36
CA LEU A 478 15.00 -39.13 -10.78
C LEU A 478 15.12 -40.64 -11.07
N ILE A 479 15.82 -41.38 -10.21
CA ILE A 479 15.93 -42.84 -10.33
C ILE A 479 14.55 -43.48 -10.29
N HIS A 480 13.70 -43.07 -9.34
CA HIS A 480 12.33 -43.58 -9.22
C HIS A 480 11.49 -43.25 -10.46
N ALA A 481 11.49 -42.01 -10.92
CA ALA A 481 10.76 -41.62 -12.13
C ALA A 481 11.22 -42.41 -13.38
N CYS A 482 12.53 -42.60 -13.56
CA CYS A 482 13.09 -43.39 -14.66
C CYS A 482 12.81 -44.90 -14.57
N ARG A 483 12.52 -45.41 -13.37
CA ARG A 483 12.11 -46.81 -13.17
C ARG A 483 10.64 -47.01 -13.50
N GLU A 484 9.79 -46.04 -13.18
CA GLU A 484 8.35 -46.06 -13.47
C GLU A 484 8.06 -45.99 -14.97
N ASP A 485 8.78 -45.13 -15.70
CA ASP A 485 8.65 -45.00 -17.15
C ASP A 485 10.03 -44.99 -17.80
N ARG A 486 10.27 -45.91 -18.74
CA ARG A 486 11.54 -46.07 -19.46
C ARG A 486 11.54 -45.46 -20.87
N SER A 487 10.48 -44.75 -21.24
CA SER A 487 10.21 -44.35 -22.63
C SER A 487 10.83 -43.02 -23.08
N ALA A 488 11.49 -42.25 -22.21
CA ALA A 488 12.10 -40.97 -22.60
C ALA A 488 13.42 -41.08 -23.40
N GLY A 489 13.92 -42.30 -23.63
CA GLY A 489 15.29 -42.53 -24.11
C GLY A 489 16.32 -42.34 -22.98
N LYS A 490 17.62 -42.40 -23.31
CA LYS A 490 18.69 -42.20 -22.32
C LYS A 490 18.70 -40.75 -21.82
N ILE A 491 18.71 -40.57 -20.51
CA ILE A 491 18.81 -39.30 -19.80
C ILE A 491 20.18 -39.24 -19.14
N GLN A 492 20.90 -38.15 -19.35
CA GLN A 492 22.18 -37.88 -18.69
C GLN A 492 21.97 -36.84 -17.60
N LEU A 493 22.10 -37.22 -16.33
CA LEU A 493 22.22 -36.27 -15.23
C LEU A 493 23.67 -35.78 -15.16
N CYS A 494 23.86 -34.47 -15.19
CA CYS A 494 25.16 -33.78 -15.10
C CYS A 494 25.16 -32.91 -13.85
N LEU A 495 26.01 -33.25 -12.88
CA LEU A 495 26.10 -32.55 -11.59
C LEU A 495 27.43 -31.81 -11.45
N GLY A 496 27.40 -30.51 -11.19
CA GLY A 496 28.57 -29.73 -10.78
C GLY A 496 28.64 -29.59 -9.26
N VAL A 497 29.79 -29.86 -8.64
CA VAL A 497 29.97 -29.63 -7.20
C VAL A 497 31.20 -28.78 -6.92
N ALA A 498 30.97 -27.58 -6.38
CA ALA A 498 32.04 -26.70 -5.95
C ALA A 498 32.56 -27.09 -4.57
N ASN A 499 33.88 -27.21 -4.42
CA ASN A 499 34.56 -27.53 -3.15
C ASN A 499 33.98 -28.79 -2.44
N PRO A 500 33.89 -29.95 -3.11
CA PRO A 500 33.29 -31.14 -2.51
C PRO A 500 34.21 -31.78 -1.45
N THR A 501 33.61 -32.54 -0.54
CA THR A 501 34.35 -33.47 0.33
C THR A 501 34.64 -34.79 -0.37
N VAL A 502 35.57 -35.56 0.18
CA VAL A 502 35.90 -36.91 -0.34
C VAL A 502 34.68 -37.84 -0.28
N ASP A 503 33.86 -37.75 0.77
CA ASP A 503 32.67 -38.57 0.92
C ASP A 503 31.61 -38.26 -0.15
N GLN A 504 31.44 -36.98 -0.48
CA GLN A 504 30.53 -36.52 -1.53
C GLN A 504 30.97 -37.04 -2.91
N LEU A 505 32.27 -36.97 -3.22
CA LEU A 505 32.83 -37.52 -4.45
C LEU A 505 32.71 -39.05 -4.51
N THR A 506 32.92 -39.73 -3.38
CA THR A 506 32.77 -41.18 -3.28
C THR A 506 31.32 -41.61 -3.53
N PHE A 507 30.35 -40.88 -2.97
CA PHE A 507 28.93 -41.09 -3.23
C PHE A 507 28.61 -40.93 -4.73
N LEU A 508 29.01 -39.83 -5.36
CA LEU A 508 28.75 -39.59 -6.79
C LEU A 508 29.38 -40.67 -7.67
N SER A 509 30.62 -41.07 -7.37
CA SER A 509 31.33 -42.13 -8.09
C SER A 509 30.59 -43.47 -7.97
N THR A 510 30.15 -43.82 -6.76
CA THR A 510 29.41 -45.06 -6.49
C THR A 510 28.08 -45.10 -7.23
N VAL A 511 27.33 -44.00 -7.20
CA VAL A 511 26.04 -43.89 -7.91
C VAL A 511 26.26 -43.94 -9.42
N SER A 512 27.27 -43.25 -9.94
CA SER A 512 27.63 -43.25 -11.37
C SER A 512 27.92 -44.67 -11.86
N GLU A 513 28.85 -45.36 -11.22
CA GLU A 513 29.24 -46.74 -11.56
C GLU A 513 28.05 -47.70 -11.46
N TRP A 514 27.20 -47.54 -10.45
CA TRP A 514 26.00 -48.36 -10.33
C TRP A 514 25.04 -48.14 -11.50
N LEU A 515 24.75 -46.88 -11.85
CA LEU A 515 23.85 -46.53 -12.95
C LEU A 515 24.40 -47.01 -14.30
N GLU A 516 25.71 -46.89 -14.52
CA GLU A 516 26.37 -47.40 -15.72
C GLU A 516 26.16 -48.90 -15.92
N ASN A 517 26.28 -49.67 -14.84
CA ASN A 517 26.20 -51.13 -14.87
C ASN A 517 24.76 -51.67 -14.85
N HIS A 518 23.81 -50.96 -14.24
CA HIS A 518 22.48 -51.53 -13.93
C HIS A 518 21.29 -50.75 -14.52
N ALA A 519 21.44 -49.45 -14.82
CA ALA A 519 20.36 -48.68 -15.41
C ALA A 519 20.46 -48.68 -16.94
N THR A 520 19.32 -48.64 -17.63
CA THR A 520 19.26 -48.55 -19.11
C THR A 520 18.88 -47.15 -19.60
N THR A 521 18.23 -46.36 -18.76
CA THR A 521 17.63 -45.07 -19.12
C THR A 521 18.27 -43.87 -18.45
N LEU A 522 19.04 -44.05 -17.38
CA LEU A 522 19.66 -42.98 -16.62
C LEU A 522 21.17 -43.19 -16.48
N ARG A 523 21.93 -42.11 -16.65
CA ARG A 523 23.38 -42.04 -16.40
C ARG A 523 23.69 -40.80 -15.57
N LEU A 524 24.80 -40.83 -14.83
CA LEU A 524 25.28 -39.72 -14.01
C LEU A 524 26.70 -39.35 -14.44
N SER A 525 26.90 -38.08 -14.77
CA SER A 525 28.21 -37.47 -14.95
C SER A 525 28.36 -36.38 -13.90
N PHE A 526 29.56 -36.16 -13.40
CA PHE A 526 29.79 -35.08 -12.45
C PHE A 526 31.12 -34.38 -12.67
N GLY A 527 31.12 -33.07 -12.41
CA GLY A 527 32.29 -32.21 -12.47
C GLY A 527 32.54 -31.56 -11.11
N HIS A 528 33.79 -31.36 -10.74
CA HIS A 528 34.13 -30.75 -9.47
C HIS A 528 35.44 -29.96 -9.49
N GLY A 529 35.54 -29.00 -8.58
CA GLY A 529 36.76 -28.22 -8.37
C GLY A 529 36.56 -27.10 -7.37
N GLU A 530 37.63 -26.34 -7.13
CA GLU A 530 37.57 -25.14 -6.30
C GLU A 530 37.02 -23.95 -7.11
N THR A 531 36.37 -23.01 -6.42
CA THR A 531 35.96 -21.72 -6.99
C THR A 531 36.89 -20.63 -6.48
N ARG A 532 37.26 -19.68 -7.35
CA ARG A 532 38.12 -18.54 -7.00
C ARG A 532 37.36 -17.42 -6.31
N SER A 533 36.09 -17.25 -6.65
CA SER A 533 35.15 -16.36 -5.95
C SER A 533 34.46 -17.13 -4.82
N ASP A 534 33.84 -16.39 -3.91
CA ASP A 534 33.01 -16.99 -2.85
C ASP A 534 31.97 -17.94 -3.47
N ALA A 535 32.11 -19.23 -3.15
CA ALA A 535 31.29 -20.29 -3.72
C ALA A 535 29.81 -20.09 -3.44
N THR A 536 29.48 -19.49 -2.29
CA THR A 536 28.09 -19.25 -1.87
C THR A 536 27.43 -18.16 -2.72
N MET A 537 28.19 -17.14 -3.15
CA MET A 537 27.70 -16.12 -4.07
C MET A 537 27.49 -16.66 -5.49
N LEU A 538 28.32 -17.61 -5.93
CA LEU A 538 28.25 -18.21 -7.26
C LEU A 538 27.17 -19.28 -7.39
N GLU A 539 26.68 -19.84 -6.28
CA GLU A 539 25.87 -21.05 -6.28
C GLU A 539 24.69 -21.05 -7.27
N PRO A 540 23.82 -20.02 -7.33
CA PRO A 540 22.71 -19.99 -8.28
C PRO A 540 23.16 -20.00 -9.77
N ALA A 541 24.39 -19.55 -10.03
CA ALA A 541 24.99 -19.42 -11.35
C ALA A 541 25.84 -20.64 -11.76
N LEU A 542 26.26 -21.50 -10.82
CA LEU A 542 27.15 -22.64 -11.10
C LEU A 542 26.60 -23.55 -12.21
N ARG A 543 25.30 -23.83 -12.21
CA ARG A 543 24.62 -24.68 -13.21
C ARG A 543 24.75 -24.16 -14.65
N TYR A 544 24.96 -22.87 -14.83
CA TYR A 544 25.19 -22.24 -16.12
C TYR A 544 26.69 -22.16 -16.45
N LEU A 545 27.56 -22.04 -15.45
CA LEU A 545 29.01 -22.05 -15.61
C LEU A 545 29.56 -23.43 -16.04
N ILE A 546 28.91 -24.52 -15.64
CA ILE A 546 29.27 -25.89 -16.05
C ILE A 546 28.71 -26.29 -17.43
N LEU A 547 27.79 -25.49 -17.98
CA LEU A 547 27.09 -25.83 -19.22
C LEU A 547 28.02 -25.95 -20.44
N PRO A 548 29.11 -25.17 -20.59
CA PRO A 548 30.05 -25.33 -21.70
C PRO A 548 30.68 -26.72 -21.77
N ASP A 549 31.07 -27.31 -20.64
CA ASP A 549 31.66 -28.66 -20.60
C ASP A 549 30.64 -29.72 -20.97
N ILE A 550 29.40 -29.59 -20.48
CA ILE A 550 28.28 -30.47 -20.83
C ILE A 550 28.00 -30.38 -22.34
N ALA A 551 27.94 -29.17 -22.90
CA ALA A 551 27.65 -28.95 -24.32
C ALA A 551 28.79 -29.39 -25.26
N ALA A 552 30.04 -29.35 -24.77
CA ALA A 552 31.19 -29.87 -25.50
C ALA A 552 31.12 -31.40 -25.63
N GLN A 553 30.64 -32.09 -24.59
CA GLN A 553 30.52 -33.53 -24.55
C GLN A 553 29.23 -34.06 -25.19
N PHE A 554 28.11 -33.39 -24.95
CA PHE A 554 26.77 -33.80 -25.36
C PHE A 554 26.07 -32.68 -26.14
N ARG A 555 25.81 -32.93 -27.44
CA ARG A 555 25.09 -31.99 -28.31
C ARG A 555 23.62 -32.33 -28.37
N VAL A 556 22.94 -32.13 -27.25
CA VAL A 556 21.56 -32.60 -27.02
C VAL A 556 20.74 -31.50 -26.32
N PRO A 557 19.41 -31.60 -26.31
CA PRO A 557 18.58 -30.70 -25.48
C PRO A 557 18.99 -30.75 -24.01
N VAL A 558 18.93 -29.61 -23.32
CA VAL A 558 19.30 -29.50 -21.90
C VAL A 558 18.16 -28.93 -21.07
N LEU A 559 17.85 -29.59 -19.96
CA LEU A 559 17.05 -29.05 -18.87
C LEU A 559 18.01 -28.62 -17.75
N ILE A 560 17.96 -27.35 -17.34
CA ILE A 560 18.79 -26.80 -16.27
C ILE A 560 17.87 -26.53 -15.08
N GLY A 561 18.25 -26.95 -13.88
CA GLY A 561 17.40 -26.81 -12.69
C GLY A 561 18.13 -26.49 -11.39
N ASP A 562 17.34 -26.32 -10.33
CA ASP A 562 17.81 -26.11 -8.95
C ASP A 562 17.95 -27.43 -8.19
N CYS A 563 19.07 -27.61 -7.46
CA CYS A 563 19.32 -28.82 -6.67
C CYS A 563 18.32 -29.03 -5.53
N ALA A 564 17.63 -27.97 -5.08
CA ALA A 564 16.61 -28.09 -4.04
C ALA A 564 15.33 -28.82 -4.50
N GLY A 565 15.13 -29.04 -5.80
CA GLY A 565 13.93 -29.67 -6.35
C GLY A 565 13.96 -31.20 -6.37
N TYR A 566 12.79 -31.81 -6.57
CA TYR A 566 12.60 -33.25 -6.77
C TYR A 566 11.80 -33.53 -8.03
N PHE A 567 12.10 -34.62 -8.72
CA PHE A 567 11.36 -35.04 -9.90
C PHE A 567 10.06 -35.76 -9.50
N PRO A 568 8.89 -35.39 -10.05
CA PRO A 568 7.67 -36.15 -9.81
C PRO A 568 7.73 -37.52 -10.48
N ALA A 569 6.93 -38.46 -9.98
CA ALA A 569 6.79 -39.83 -10.49
C ALA A 569 6.59 -39.88 -12.03
N ASN A 570 5.74 -39.02 -12.57
CA ASN A 570 5.44 -38.92 -14.00
C ASN A 570 6.42 -38.03 -14.81
N PHE A 571 7.58 -37.65 -14.26
CA PHE A 571 8.54 -36.73 -14.89
C PHE A 571 8.94 -37.16 -16.31
N VAL A 572 9.22 -38.45 -16.52
CA VAL A 572 9.65 -39.00 -17.81
C VAL A 572 8.62 -38.70 -18.91
N SER A 573 7.33 -38.85 -18.59
CA SER A 573 6.26 -38.53 -19.54
C SER A 573 6.17 -37.03 -19.80
N LEU A 574 6.29 -36.20 -18.76
CA LEU A 574 6.28 -34.75 -18.88
C LEU A 574 7.45 -34.23 -19.73
N LEU A 575 8.64 -34.82 -19.56
CA LEU A 575 9.85 -34.50 -20.31
C LEU A 575 9.69 -34.87 -21.78
N ARG A 576 9.15 -36.06 -22.08
CA ARG A 576 8.84 -36.49 -23.45
C ARG A 576 7.86 -35.52 -24.12
N ASP A 577 6.78 -35.16 -23.44
CA ASP A 577 5.79 -34.22 -23.97
C ASP A 577 6.41 -32.84 -24.21
N MET A 578 7.25 -32.36 -23.30
CA MET A 578 7.99 -31.10 -23.50
C MET A 578 8.88 -31.16 -24.74
N LYS A 579 9.66 -32.22 -24.91
CA LYS A 579 10.54 -32.38 -26.09
C LYS A 579 9.78 -32.45 -27.41
N ALA A 580 8.58 -33.04 -27.40
CA ALA A 580 7.78 -33.20 -28.60
C ALA A 580 7.09 -31.89 -29.03
N HIS A 581 6.82 -30.97 -28.10
CA HIS A 581 5.96 -29.81 -28.35
C HIS A 581 6.62 -28.46 -28.08
N ALA A 582 7.76 -28.41 -27.41
CA ALA A 582 8.41 -27.16 -27.02
C ALA A 582 9.83 -27.07 -27.58
N THR A 583 10.17 -25.91 -28.14
CA THR A 583 11.52 -25.51 -28.52
C THR A 583 12.31 -25.01 -27.31
N TYR A 584 11.64 -24.27 -26.42
CA TYR A 584 12.19 -23.83 -25.14
C TYR A 584 11.13 -23.90 -24.05
N GLY A 585 11.58 -24.01 -22.80
CA GLY A 585 10.72 -23.92 -21.62
C GLY A 585 11.30 -22.94 -20.62
N PHE A 586 10.49 -21.98 -20.19
CA PHE A 586 10.86 -20.98 -19.20
C PHE A 586 9.71 -20.77 -18.24
N ASP A 587 10.01 -20.37 -17.01
CA ASP A 587 9.01 -19.83 -16.10
C ASP A 587 8.93 -18.30 -16.33
N LEU A 588 7.86 -17.89 -17.01
CA LEU A 588 7.64 -16.54 -17.54
C LEU A 588 6.36 -15.92 -16.99
N THR A 589 6.11 -16.05 -15.69
CA THR A 589 4.90 -15.53 -15.02
C THR A 589 4.59 -14.04 -15.28
N GLN A 590 5.56 -13.25 -15.72
CA GLN A 590 5.41 -11.82 -16.00
C GLN A 590 5.26 -11.47 -17.49
N PHE A 591 5.18 -12.47 -18.36
CA PHE A 591 5.13 -12.30 -19.81
C PHE A 591 3.76 -12.71 -20.36
N ASP A 592 3.37 -12.11 -21.47
CA ASP A 592 2.21 -12.53 -22.26
C ASP A 592 2.56 -13.65 -23.25
N ASP A 593 1.54 -14.18 -23.93
CA ASP A 593 1.67 -15.23 -24.96
C ASP A 593 2.52 -14.80 -26.17
N ASN A 594 2.79 -13.50 -26.33
CA ASN A 594 3.64 -12.94 -27.38
C ASN A 594 5.11 -12.78 -26.94
N GLY A 595 5.44 -13.20 -25.71
CA GLY A 595 6.76 -13.08 -25.11
C GLY A 595 7.14 -11.65 -24.78
N GLN A 596 6.15 -10.77 -24.57
CA GLN A 596 6.36 -9.43 -24.03
C GLN A 596 6.17 -9.43 -22.52
N GLN A 597 7.12 -8.84 -21.81
CA GLN A 597 7.01 -8.65 -20.37
C GLN A 597 6.01 -7.53 -20.07
N GLN A 598 5.04 -7.79 -19.21
CA GLN A 598 3.94 -6.87 -18.88
C GLN A 598 4.18 -6.10 -17.57
N TYR A 599 4.97 -6.67 -16.65
CA TYR A 599 5.33 -6.04 -15.37
C TYR A 599 6.65 -6.62 -14.84
N GLY A 600 7.18 -6.00 -13.77
CA GLY A 600 8.43 -6.42 -13.12
C GLY A 600 9.69 -5.86 -13.78
N THR A 601 10.83 -6.52 -13.53
CA THR A 601 12.16 -6.08 -13.96
C THR A 601 12.73 -7.00 -15.05
N PRO A 602 13.71 -6.58 -15.85
CA PRO A 602 14.28 -7.41 -16.91
C PRO A 602 14.80 -8.77 -16.40
N TRP A 603 15.32 -8.80 -15.18
CA TRP A 603 15.87 -9.98 -14.50
C TRP A 603 14.86 -10.69 -13.60
N SER A 604 13.57 -10.42 -13.74
CA SER A 604 12.51 -11.13 -13.01
C SER A 604 12.17 -12.51 -13.59
N MET A 605 13.02 -13.05 -14.47
CA MET A 605 12.88 -14.43 -14.96
C MET A 605 13.23 -15.42 -13.86
N ASN A 606 12.37 -16.42 -13.63
CA ASN A 606 12.66 -17.47 -12.66
C ASN A 606 13.69 -18.44 -13.25
N THR A 607 14.70 -18.76 -12.45
CA THR A 607 15.82 -19.62 -12.84
C THR A 607 15.74 -21.02 -12.22
N ALA A 608 14.68 -21.35 -11.48
CA ALA A 608 14.50 -22.66 -10.85
C ALA A 608 14.50 -23.81 -11.87
N LEU A 609 13.99 -23.56 -13.08
CA LEU A 609 14.01 -24.51 -14.18
C LEU A 609 14.02 -23.78 -15.54
N ALA A 610 14.84 -24.25 -16.47
CA ALA A 610 14.86 -23.79 -17.86
C ALA A 610 15.13 -24.96 -18.81
N TYR A 611 14.47 -24.97 -19.96
CA TYR A 611 14.64 -25.98 -21.00
C TYR A 611 15.12 -25.35 -22.31
N PHE A 612 16.21 -25.89 -22.84
CA PHE A 612 16.82 -25.51 -24.12
C PHE A 612 16.73 -26.68 -25.09
N GLY A 613 15.73 -26.66 -25.98
CA GLY A 613 15.41 -27.76 -26.89
C GLY A 613 16.23 -27.79 -28.19
N GLU A 614 16.74 -26.64 -28.65
CA GLU A 614 17.58 -26.56 -29.84
C GLU A 614 19.02 -27.00 -29.55
N ALA A 615 19.30 -28.30 -29.65
CA ALA A 615 20.61 -28.90 -29.37
C ALA A 615 21.79 -28.19 -30.06
N GLU A 616 21.60 -27.73 -31.29
CA GLU A 616 22.63 -27.01 -32.06
C GLU A 616 22.98 -25.63 -31.49
N LEU A 617 22.05 -24.99 -30.76
CA LEU A 617 22.27 -23.68 -30.13
C LEU A 617 22.79 -23.77 -28.70
N VAL A 618 22.66 -24.93 -28.04
CA VAL A 618 23.10 -25.13 -26.65
C VAL A 618 24.57 -24.72 -26.45
N PRO A 619 25.54 -25.08 -27.32
CA PRO A 619 26.93 -24.64 -27.14
C PRO A 619 27.10 -23.11 -27.18
N ALA A 620 26.38 -22.42 -28.07
CA ALA A 620 26.43 -20.97 -28.18
C ALA A 620 25.77 -20.27 -26.98
N ILE A 621 24.67 -20.82 -26.47
CA ILE A 621 24.00 -20.37 -25.25
C ILE A 621 24.91 -20.57 -24.04
N ALA A 622 25.53 -21.73 -23.92
CA ALA A 622 26.45 -22.07 -22.84
C ALA A 622 27.67 -21.14 -22.80
N ALA A 623 28.31 -20.91 -23.95
CA ALA A 623 29.41 -19.97 -24.07
C ALA A 623 28.98 -18.56 -23.66
N PHE A 624 27.84 -18.08 -24.17
CA PHE A 624 27.32 -16.76 -23.82
C PHE A 624 27.04 -16.61 -22.31
N MET A 625 26.42 -17.62 -21.69
CA MET A 625 26.16 -17.61 -20.24
C MET A 625 27.45 -17.56 -19.44
N SER A 626 28.43 -18.40 -19.78
CA SER A 626 29.73 -18.43 -19.10
C SER A 626 30.48 -17.10 -19.23
N ASP A 627 30.51 -16.54 -20.44
CA ASP A 627 31.12 -15.24 -20.75
C ASP A 627 30.44 -14.09 -19.99
N TYR A 628 29.11 -14.11 -19.91
CA TYR A 628 28.33 -13.14 -19.15
C TYR A 628 28.69 -13.21 -17.67
N LEU A 629 28.61 -14.42 -17.09
CA LEU A 629 28.83 -14.64 -15.66
C LEU A 629 30.26 -14.28 -15.25
N ASN A 630 31.27 -14.70 -16.01
CA ASN A 630 32.67 -14.30 -15.78
C ASN A 630 32.89 -12.78 -15.91
N THR A 631 32.08 -12.08 -16.72
CA THR A 631 32.13 -10.62 -16.80
C THR A 631 31.57 -9.95 -15.53
N VAL A 632 30.40 -10.38 -15.05
CA VAL A 632 29.72 -9.75 -13.91
C VAL A 632 30.32 -10.12 -12.56
N CYS A 633 30.98 -11.29 -12.47
CA CYS A 633 31.77 -11.72 -11.32
C CYS A 633 33.13 -11.03 -11.20
N SER A 634 33.43 -10.03 -12.04
CA SER A 634 34.71 -9.33 -11.99
C SER A 634 34.95 -8.65 -10.63
N PRO A 635 36.20 -8.57 -10.14
CA PRO A 635 36.52 -7.97 -8.82
C PRO A 635 36.12 -6.51 -8.65
N GLY A 636 35.80 -5.81 -9.75
CA GLY A 636 35.36 -4.41 -9.73
C GLY A 636 33.88 -4.23 -9.39
N ASN A 637 33.10 -5.30 -9.34
CA ASN A 637 31.70 -5.27 -8.94
C ASN A 637 31.56 -5.68 -7.46
N PRO A 638 31.18 -4.78 -6.54
CA PRO A 638 31.04 -5.11 -5.12
C PRO A 638 29.76 -5.91 -4.80
N TYR A 639 28.83 -6.06 -5.75
CA TYR A 639 27.54 -6.73 -5.53
C TYR A 639 27.31 -7.82 -6.59
N HIS A 640 27.22 -9.08 -6.15
CA HIS A 640 27.06 -10.25 -7.02
C HIS A 640 25.66 -10.86 -6.85
N THR A 641 24.63 -10.11 -7.25
CA THR A 641 23.21 -10.42 -7.01
C THR A 641 22.46 -10.70 -8.31
N ASP A 642 21.53 -11.66 -8.31
CA ASP A 642 20.70 -12.06 -9.48
C ASP A 642 21.50 -12.30 -10.79
N MET A 643 22.77 -12.72 -10.70
CA MET A 643 23.65 -12.88 -11.87
C MET A 643 23.10 -13.90 -12.87
N ASP A 644 22.58 -15.01 -12.37
CA ASP A 644 22.00 -16.08 -13.19
C ASP A 644 20.71 -15.63 -13.88
N ARG A 645 19.86 -14.86 -13.19
CA ARG A 645 18.64 -14.28 -13.76
C ARG A 645 18.93 -13.24 -14.82
N CYS A 646 19.89 -12.34 -14.57
CA CYS A 646 20.34 -11.36 -15.57
C CYS A 646 20.92 -12.05 -16.81
N ALA A 647 21.76 -13.07 -16.62
CA ALA A 647 22.33 -13.84 -17.72
C ALA A 647 21.23 -14.57 -18.53
N LEU A 648 20.29 -15.23 -17.84
CA LEU A 648 19.15 -15.91 -18.48
C LEU A 648 18.25 -14.95 -19.25
N ALA A 649 17.97 -13.77 -18.70
CA ALA A 649 17.21 -12.72 -19.38
C ALA A 649 17.86 -12.27 -20.69
N GLN A 650 19.19 -12.15 -20.70
CA GLN A 650 19.93 -11.78 -21.90
C GLN A 650 20.03 -12.94 -22.90
N VAL A 651 20.10 -14.19 -22.44
CA VAL A 651 19.96 -15.38 -23.32
C VAL A 651 18.60 -15.40 -23.97
N PHE A 652 17.53 -15.25 -23.18
CA PHE A 652 16.17 -15.20 -23.67
C PHE A 652 16.04 -14.13 -24.76
N ARG A 653 16.51 -12.91 -24.48
CA ARG A 653 16.44 -11.81 -25.43
C ARG A 653 17.22 -12.10 -26.73
N ARG A 654 18.45 -12.60 -26.60
CA ARG A 654 19.36 -12.82 -27.73
C ARG A 654 18.94 -13.97 -28.63
N PHE A 655 18.61 -15.12 -28.02
CA PHE A 655 18.40 -16.37 -28.74
C PHE A 655 16.92 -16.73 -28.93
N VAL A 656 16.03 -16.28 -28.05
CA VAL A 656 14.62 -16.71 -28.05
C VAL A 656 13.71 -15.60 -28.58
N ARG A 657 13.71 -14.43 -27.94
CA ARG A 657 12.74 -13.35 -28.19
C ARG A 657 12.70 -12.89 -29.64
N SER A 658 13.86 -12.75 -30.28
CA SER A 658 14.00 -12.34 -31.68
C SER A 658 13.37 -13.32 -32.68
N ARG A 659 13.20 -14.59 -32.26
CA ARG A 659 12.62 -15.67 -33.07
C ARG A 659 11.28 -16.15 -32.53
N TRP A 660 10.66 -15.44 -31.57
CA TRP A 660 9.47 -15.89 -30.83
C TRP A 660 8.39 -16.53 -31.71
N ALA A 661 8.02 -15.87 -32.82
CA ALA A 661 6.98 -16.35 -33.74
C ALA A 661 7.29 -17.68 -34.46
N GLN A 662 8.55 -18.14 -34.41
CA GLN A 662 9.02 -19.39 -35.03
C GLN A 662 9.24 -20.51 -34.00
N LEU A 663 9.13 -20.19 -32.71
CA LEU A 663 9.46 -21.10 -31.61
C LEU A 663 8.17 -21.53 -30.91
N SER A 664 8.15 -22.77 -30.43
CA SER A 664 7.12 -23.20 -29.48
C SER A 664 7.66 -23.03 -28.07
N ILE A 665 7.09 -22.12 -27.29
CA ILE A 665 7.56 -21.81 -25.94
C ILE A 665 6.59 -22.42 -24.93
N ARG A 666 7.10 -23.29 -24.06
CA ARG A 666 6.33 -23.83 -22.93
C ARG A 666 6.52 -22.94 -21.70
N PHE A 667 5.43 -22.45 -21.16
CA PHE A 667 5.44 -21.78 -19.85
C PHE A 667 5.48 -22.87 -18.79
N LEU A 668 6.59 -22.96 -18.06
CA LEU A 668 6.84 -24.05 -17.10
C LEU A 668 5.96 -23.97 -15.85
N ASN A 669 5.36 -22.79 -15.61
CA ASN A 669 4.36 -22.53 -14.59
C ASN A 669 2.95 -23.02 -15.01
N ASP A 670 2.74 -23.41 -16.27
CA ASP A 670 1.46 -23.90 -16.76
C ASP A 670 1.43 -25.44 -16.82
N GLY A 671 0.52 -26.02 -16.04
CA GLY A 671 0.31 -27.47 -15.96
C GLY A 671 1.16 -28.17 -14.89
N PRO A 672 1.32 -29.50 -14.96
CA PRO A 672 2.08 -30.27 -13.99
C PRO A 672 3.57 -29.87 -13.99
N PRO A 673 4.19 -29.64 -12.82
CA PRO A 673 5.58 -29.21 -12.73
C PRO A 673 6.54 -30.33 -13.16
N LEU A 674 7.61 -29.99 -13.88
CA LEU A 674 8.71 -30.92 -14.21
C LEU A 674 9.68 -31.12 -13.04
N LEU A 675 9.72 -30.16 -12.12
CA LEU A 675 10.54 -30.18 -10.91
C LEU A 675 9.72 -29.55 -9.77
N VAL A 676 9.58 -30.27 -8.65
CA VAL A 676 8.81 -29.83 -7.49
C VAL A 676 9.76 -29.24 -6.45
N MET A 677 9.55 -27.97 -6.12
CA MET A 677 10.32 -27.29 -5.06
C MET A 677 9.68 -27.55 -3.69
N PRO A 678 10.43 -28.00 -2.67
CA PRO A 678 9.89 -28.27 -1.35
C PRO A 678 9.44 -26.98 -0.65
N GLN A 679 8.30 -27.02 0.05
CA GLN A 679 7.87 -25.91 0.91
C GLN A 679 8.75 -25.86 2.16
N HIS A 680 9.20 -24.65 2.54
CA HIS A 680 10.08 -24.45 3.69
C HIS A 680 9.55 -25.17 4.95
N GLY A 681 10.36 -26.11 5.49
CA GLY A 681 10.10 -26.79 6.76
C GLY A 681 9.33 -28.12 6.72
N GLN A 682 9.06 -28.72 5.55
CA GLN A 682 8.16 -29.89 5.46
C GLN A 682 8.72 -31.24 4.95
N THR A 683 10.02 -31.41 4.71
CA THR A 683 10.53 -32.73 4.27
C THR A 683 11.76 -33.17 5.04
N GLY A 684 11.79 -34.43 5.48
CA GLY A 684 13.01 -35.07 5.92
C GLY A 684 13.98 -35.16 4.74
N LEU A 685 15.22 -34.71 4.93
CA LEU A 685 16.26 -34.76 3.90
C LEU A 685 16.60 -36.22 3.59
N VAL A 686 16.55 -36.58 2.30
CA VAL A 686 17.07 -37.86 1.82
C VAL A 686 18.58 -37.84 1.96
N THR A 687 19.15 -38.87 2.58
CA THR A 687 20.60 -38.96 2.81
C THR A 687 21.31 -39.76 1.72
N PRO A 688 22.63 -39.64 1.56
CA PRO A 688 23.41 -40.52 0.69
C PRO A 688 23.15 -42.02 0.93
N ASP A 689 23.01 -42.42 2.21
CA ASP A 689 22.76 -43.81 2.58
C ASP A 689 21.40 -44.32 2.10
N ASP A 690 20.36 -43.48 2.11
CA ASP A 690 19.04 -43.84 1.59
C ASP A 690 19.10 -44.23 0.11
N VAL A 691 19.84 -43.44 -0.69
CA VAL A 691 20.06 -43.72 -2.11
C VAL A 691 20.86 -45.01 -2.28
N LEU A 692 21.96 -45.17 -1.57
CA LEU A 692 22.81 -46.37 -1.68
C LEU A 692 22.07 -47.64 -1.24
N ASN A 693 21.17 -47.55 -0.25
CA ASN A 693 20.34 -48.66 0.19
C ASN A 693 19.26 -49.01 -0.84
N ASP A 694 18.62 -48.02 -1.48
CA ASP A 694 17.70 -48.23 -2.59
C ASP A 694 18.39 -48.93 -3.78
N LEU A 695 19.59 -48.48 -4.14
CA LEU A 695 20.40 -49.09 -5.21
C LEU A 695 20.77 -50.55 -4.90
N LYS A 696 21.14 -50.86 -3.64
CA LYS A 696 21.42 -52.23 -3.19
C LYS A 696 20.19 -53.14 -3.18
N ALA A 697 19.00 -52.59 -2.94
CA ALA A 697 17.77 -53.37 -2.97
C ALA A 697 17.40 -53.84 -4.39
N TYR A 698 17.86 -53.09 -5.40
CA TYR A 698 17.53 -53.32 -6.82
C TYR A 698 18.58 -54.13 -7.60
N THR A 699 19.61 -54.65 -6.94
CA THR A 699 20.62 -55.57 -7.51
C THR A 699 20.35 -57.04 -7.20
N ARG A 700 19.31 -57.35 -6.43
CA ARG A 700 18.79 -58.72 -6.19
C ARG A 700 17.57 -58.98 -7.06
#